data_AF-A0A4P6XKL7-F1
#
_entry.id   AF-A0A4P6XKL7-F1
#
_cell.length_a   1.000
_cell.length_b   1.000
_cell.length_c   1.000
_cell.angle_alpha   90.00
_cell.angle_beta   90.00
_cell.angle_gamma   90.00
#
_symmetry.space_group_name_H-M   'P 1'
#
loop_
_entity.id
_entity.type
_entity.pdbx_description
1 polymer ?
#
loop_
_entity_poly.entity_id
_entity_poly.type
_entity_poly.pdbx_seq_one_letter_code
_entity_poly.pdbx_strand_id
1 'polypeptide(L)'
;MDLLSILDGTPEPPIVALNLGELNTSGEYHLATPMYEFQKELTDQIVSLHYPDILKYCETDDTTDLITKLLQICVDNCLLVATHPYLLIRHYMPKNLALKELPAKLAETSGKFSVLKNLVTVFSENKARLGPKHAAVVLSPEHRLFDLVEALLLGCPGPKSIVRYVGNNVKKDLAKAAKSGTNNPNGTTIHLIPSDGAVTRKDLDLHAVKFDVVIAVDTFDTQLDFVARLRRQNRGRGHLPAAIIHLVPMFSIEHCLAHYKGQETQKSYLYNLVLAIVCLRDQIGNLPPDLHPIYNQNLTYLSHTFFDHALCDTASYPAWPLPELPPVPNFSPSDVERSLLTEVVYHYTPYDSSDTAAPQKKKTFYETKRLQLDYVTNPLRNDYNALSGIHNHRGAPNGKGDDILTHLLITELNANYTELALLKEEYDAYEAFNLPEKQALCGRRSDEIKKTLAAIIEDVDHAQQRVHVTHKKTLKRTQENEELAETQKRLKLELTEFASRHDVKENATKASFVEKQLRIWTLQNDIKNLVASLKVKADEKNYMKKEVGNCTDAMRQSETQIHDIKRDIDDVHEKLAVTRDQEERANAAFQRQRDDLLSRVAAAEEENAAAREKFAKALSFLKETSHLKKRKGRGVTPIAR
;
A
#
# COMPACT_ATOMS: atom_id res chain seq x y z
N MET A 1 -3.93 -29.26 -38.14
CA MET A 1 -2.87 -28.25 -37.93
C MET A 1 -3.35 -27.01 -38.65
N ASP A 2 -3.94 -26.09 -37.90
CA ASP A 2 -4.63 -24.92 -38.46
C ASP A 2 -3.66 -23.73 -38.50
N LEU A 3 -3.09 -23.50 -39.69
CA LEU A 3 -1.97 -22.58 -39.93
C LEU A 3 -2.33 -21.10 -39.67
N LEU A 4 -3.61 -20.76 -39.66
CA LEU A 4 -4.11 -19.41 -39.38
C LEU A 4 -3.95 -19.03 -37.89
N SER A 5 -4.01 -19.99 -36.96
CA SER A 5 -3.84 -19.73 -35.52
C SER A 5 -2.39 -19.42 -35.10
N ILE A 6 -1.42 -19.81 -35.92
CA ILE A 6 0.02 -19.63 -35.66
C ILE A 6 0.50 -18.25 -36.12
N LEU A 7 -0.23 -17.61 -37.04
CA LEU A 7 0.17 -16.34 -37.66
C LEU A 7 -0.38 -15.09 -36.95
N ASP A 8 -1.42 -15.23 -36.11
CA ASP A 8 -2.00 -14.10 -35.35
C ASP A 8 -1.40 -13.91 -33.94
N GLY A 9 -0.65 -14.90 -33.43
CA GLY A 9 0.15 -14.72 -32.21
C GLY A 9 1.51 -14.13 -32.60
N THR A 10 1.84 -12.93 -32.12
CA THR A 10 3.25 -12.49 -32.14
C THR A 10 4.08 -13.60 -31.48
N PRO A 11 5.08 -14.20 -32.17
CA PRO A 11 5.86 -15.26 -31.57
C PRO A 11 6.54 -14.70 -30.31
N GLU A 12 6.18 -15.25 -29.15
CA GLU A 12 6.76 -14.82 -27.89
C GLU A 12 8.28 -14.98 -27.97
N PRO A 13 9.06 -13.97 -27.56
CA PRO A 13 10.51 -14.01 -27.69
C PRO A 13 11.05 -15.26 -26.96
N PRO A 14 11.95 -16.03 -27.60
CA PRO A 14 12.56 -17.19 -26.96
C PRO A 14 13.30 -16.75 -25.70
N ILE A 15 13.25 -17.57 -24.65
CA ILE A 15 13.98 -17.30 -23.40
C ILE A 15 15.48 -17.32 -23.74
N VAL A 16 16.08 -16.13 -23.85
CA VAL A 16 17.53 -15.98 -23.93
C VAL A 16 18.06 -16.28 -22.52
N ALA A 17 19.03 -17.20 -22.42
CA ALA A 17 19.68 -17.48 -21.15
C ALA A 17 20.19 -16.17 -20.55
N LEU A 18 19.71 -15.84 -19.34
CA LEU A 18 20.09 -14.61 -18.67
C LEU A 18 21.58 -14.71 -18.33
N ASN A 19 22.40 -13.82 -18.89
CA ASN A 19 23.80 -13.69 -18.50
C ASN A 19 23.87 -13.02 -17.12
N LEU A 20 23.73 -13.83 -16.06
CA LEU A 20 23.82 -13.37 -14.68
C LEU A 20 25.29 -13.19 -14.29
N GLY A 21 25.65 -12.02 -13.78
CA GLY A 21 27.01 -11.71 -13.33
C GLY A 21 27.41 -12.43 -12.04
N GLU A 22 26.43 -12.70 -11.16
CA GLU A 22 26.59 -13.44 -9.91
C GLU A 22 25.51 -14.53 -9.83
N LEU A 23 25.92 -15.78 -9.56
CA LEU A 23 25.03 -16.93 -9.47
C LEU A 23 24.86 -17.33 -8.00
N ASN A 24 23.64 -17.21 -7.49
CA ASN A 24 23.32 -17.61 -6.13
C ASN A 24 23.31 -19.14 -6.01
N THR A 25 24.12 -19.66 -5.08
CA THR A 25 24.22 -21.09 -4.71
C THR A 25 24.04 -21.31 -3.20
N SER A 26 23.48 -20.32 -2.48
CA SER A 26 23.30 -20.34 -1.02
C SER A 26 22.24 -21.33 -0.54
N GLY A 27 21.33 -21.76 -1.43
CA GLY A 27 20.16 -22.56 -1.09
C GLY A 27 18.98 -21.76 -0.53
N GLU A 28 19.09 -20.42 -0.51
CA GLU A 28 18.01 -19.47 -0.27
C GLU A 28 17.86 -18.59 -1.51
N TYR A 29 16.70 -18.69 -2.16
CA TYR A 29 16.45 -18.05 -3.44
C TYR A 29 15.28 -17.09 -3.34
N HIS A 30 15.40 -15.95 -4.03
CA HIS A 30 14.32 -14.99 -4.16
C HIS A 30 13.67 -15.14 -5.54
N LEU A 31 12.36 -15.37 -5.54
CA LEU A 31 11.52 -15.34 -6.72
C LEU A 31 10.68 -14.06 -6.71
N ALA A 32 11.05 -13.13 -7.58
CA ALA A 32 10.30 -11.91 -7.80
C ALA A 32 8.84 -12.23 -8.15
N THR A 33 7.87 -11.48 -7.63
CA THR A 33 6.47 -11.62 -8.05
C THR A 33 5.92 -10.28 -8.53
N PRO A 34 5.03 -10.26 -9.53
CA PRO A 34 4.35 -9.04 -9.89
C PRO A 34 3.28 -8.71 -8.84
N MET A 35 2.83 -7.45 -8.82
CA MET A 35 1.60 -7.03 -8.15
C MET A 35 0.62 -6.58 -9.21
N TYR A 36 -0.63 -6.99 -9.09
CA TYR A 36 -1.68 -6.59 -10.03
C TYR A 36 -2.28 -5.24 -9.68
N GLU A 37 -2.96 -4.64 -10.65
CA GLU A 37 -3.52 -3.29 -10.58
C GLU A 37 -4.28 -3.03 -9.27
N PHE A 38 -5.17 -3.95 -8.87
CA PHE A 38 -5.90 -3.81 -7.60
C PHE A 38 -4.99 -3.82 -6.36
N GLN A 39 -3.90 -4.60 -6.36
CA GLN A 39 -2.92 -4.58 -5.27
C GLN A 39 -2.13 -3.27 -5.25
N LYS A 40 -1.78 -2.74 -6.43
CA LYS A 40 -1.04 -1.47 -6.54
C LYS A 40 -1.89 -0.31 -6.04
N GLU A 41 -3.13 -0.23 -6.52
CA GLU A 41 -4.12 0.77 -6.13
C GLU A 41 -4.42 0.73 -4.64
N LEU A 42 -4.58 -0.46 -4.04
CA LEU A 42 -4.76 -0.56 -2.59
C LEU A 42 -3.53 -0.12 -1.80
N THR A 43 -2.34 -0.39 -2.31
CA THR A 43 -1.10 0.07 -1.66
C THR A 43 -0.99 1.59 -1.73
N ASP A 44 -1.35 2.18 -2.88
CA ASP A 44 -1.42 3.63 -3.07
C ASP A 44 -2.42 4.27 -2.10
N GLN A 45 -3.63 3.71 -2.01
CA GLN A 45 -4.67 4.19 -1.08
C GLN A 45 -4.25 4.10 0.40
N ILE A 46 -3.48 3.07 0.79
CA ILE A 46 -2.94 2.97 2.16
C ILE A 46 -1.93 4.10 2.40
N VAL A 47 -1.05 4.37 1.44
CA VAL A 47 -0.07 5.47 1.54
C VAL A 47 -0.78 6.82 1.62
N SER A 48 -1.77 7.07 0.76
CA SER A 48 -2.55 8.31 0.79
C SER A 48 -3.35 8.49 2.08
N LEU A 49 -3.84 7.40 2.69
CA LEU A 49 -4.51 7.46 3.99
C LEU A 49 -3.57 7.93 5.10
N HIS A 50 -2.30 7.51 5.05
CA HIS A 50 -1.26 7.88 6.00
C HIS A 50 -0.44 9.11 5.56
N TYR A 51 -0.82 9.79 4.48
CA TYR A 51 -0.15 10.99 3.95
C TYR A 51 0.26 12.02 5.02
N PRO A 52 -0.65 12.50 5.90
CA PRO A 52 -0.28 13.52 6.89
C PRO A 52 0.66 12.98 7.97
N ASP A 53 0.55 11.69 8.30
CA ASP A 53 1.39 11.04 9.31
C ASP A 53 2.81 10.86 8.78
N ILE A 54 2.95 10.47 7.50
CA ILE A 54 4.23 10.29 6.82
C ILE A 54 4.96 11.63 6.70
N LEU A 55 4.30 12.69 6.24
CA LEU A 55 4.91 14.03 6.16
C LEU A 55 5.35 14.52 7.53
N LYS A 56 4.47 14.41 8.53
CA LYS A 56 4.81 14.84 9.89
C LYS A 56 6.01 14.08 10.45
N TYR A 57 6.07 12.77 10.20
CA TYR A 57 7.20 11.94 10.60
C TYR A 57 8.50 12.31 9.87
N CYS A 58 8.43 12.71 8.60
CA CYS A 58 9.60 13.09 7.79
C CYS A 58 10.08 14.53 8.02
N GLU A 59 9.19 15.48 8.26
CA GLU A 59 9.51 16.90 8.45
C GLU A 59 9.94 17.23 9.88
N THR A 60 9.27 16.66 10.89
CA THR A 60 9.47 17.07 12.29
C THR A 60 10.26 16.06 13.11
N ASP A 61 10.70 14.94 12.51
CA ASP A 61 11.28 13.78 13.22
C ASP A 61 10.44 13.40 14.45
N ASP A 62 9.11 13.57 14.37
CA ASP A 62 8.21 13.39 15.50
C ASP A 62 8.03 11.90 15.77
N THR A 63 8.90 11.34 16.62
CA THR A 63 8.85 9.95 17.08
C THR A 63 7.80 9.75 18.18
N THR A 64 6.69 10.49 18.15
CA THR A 64 5.57 10.24 19.05
C THR A 64 5.07 8.80 18.83
N ASP A 65 4.85 8.07 19.93
CA ASP A 65 4.42 6.65 19.91
C ASP A 65 3.15 6.44 19.05
N LEU A 66 2.28 7.45 18.97
CA LEU A 66 1.11 7.43 18.09
C LEU A 66 1.50 7.34 16.60
N ILE A 67 2.39 8.22 16.13
CA ILE A 67 2.84 8.24 14.73
C ILE A 67 3.60 6.96 14.40
N THR A 68 4.48 6.52 15.31
CA THR A 68 5.22 5.26 15.12
C THR A 68 4.27 4.07 15.00
N LYS A 69 3.21 3.99 15.83
CA LYS A 69 2.18 2.95 15.71
C LYS A 69 1.36 3.06 14.43
N LEU A 70 1.01 4.27 13.99
CA LEU A 70 0.28 4.48 12.73
C LEU A 70 1.11 4.06 11.51
N LEU A 71 2.40 4.40 11.49
CA LEU A 71 3.32 3.97 10.44
C LEU A 71 3.56 2.46 10.49
N GLN A 72 3.63 1.86 11.67
CA GLN A 72 3.70 0.39 11.78
C GLN A 72 2.43 -0.26 11.21
N ILE A 73 1.25 0.29 11.48
CA ILE A 73 -0.02 -0.16 10.87
C ILE A 73 0.01 0.00 9.36
N CYS A 74 0.56 1.09 8.83
CA CYS A 74 0.75 1.28 7.40
C CYS A 74 1.60 0.16 6.78
N VAL A 75 2.73 -0.17 7.41
CA VAL A 75 3.64 -1.25 6.99
C VAL A 75 2.93 -2.61 7.03
N ASP A 76 2.23 -2.91 8.13
CA ASP A 76 1.50 -4.16 8.29
C ASP A 76 0.38 -4.31 7.24
N ASN A 77 -0.36 -3.23 6.95
CA ASN A 77 -1.39 -3.22 5.92
C ASN A 77 -0.79 -3.44 4.52
N CYS A 78 0.35 -2.81 4.21
CA CYS A 78 1.07 -3.02 2.95
C CYS A 78 1.53 -4.49 2.80
N LEU A 79 1.95 -5.14 3.89
CA LEU A 79 2.33 -6.56 3.89
C LEU A 79 1.13 -7.48 3.59
N LEU A 80 -0.03 -7.19 4.17
CA LEU A 80 -1.27 -7.92 3.88
C LEU A 80 -1.70 -7.77 2.42
N VAL A 81 -1.58 -6.57 1.83
CA VAL A 81 -1.92 -6.33 0.42
C VAL A 81 -0.92 -6.98 -0.54
N ALA A 82 0.38 -6.93 -0.20
CA ALA A 82 1.45 -7.55 -0.97
C ALA A 82 1.25 -9.08 -1.12
N THR A 83 0.75 -9.73 -0.06
CA THR A 83 0.36 -11.14 -0.11
C THR A 83 -0.98 -11.34 -0.84
N HIS A 84 -2.08 -10.76 -0.34
CA HIS A 84 -3.39 -10.86 -0.99
C HIS A 84 -4.40 -9.77 -0.53
N PRO A 85 -5.08 -9.05 -1.46
CA PRO A 85 -6.06 -8.00 -1.11
C PRO A 85 -7.16 -8.38 -0.11
N TYR A 86 -7.71 -9.60 -0.21
CA TYR A 86 -8.75 -10.11 0.71
C TYR A 86 -8.30 -10.27 2.18
N LEU A 87 -7.00 -10.21 2.48
CA LEU A 87 -6.55 -10.20 3.87
C LEU A 87 -6.88 -8.87 4.55
N LEU A 88 -6.79 -7.77 3.79
CA LEU A 88 -7.18 -6.45 4.22
C LEU A 88 -8.70 -6.24 4.09
N ILE A 89 -9.27 -6.41 2.89
CA ILE A 89 -10.68 -6.08 2.60
C ILE A 89 -11.54 -7.34 2.61
N ARG A 90 -12.44 -7.42 3.60
CA ARG A 90 -13.29 -8.61 3.82
C ARG A 90 -14.55 -8.66 2.95
N HIS A 91 -15.07 -7.52 2.52
CA HIS A 91 -16.39 -7.42 1.89
C HIS A 91 -16.50 -8.16 0.55
N TYR A 92 -15.40 -8.29 -0.18
CA TYR A 92 -15.35 -8.95 -1.49
C TYR A 92 -14.90 -10.41 -1.45
N MET A 93 -14.57 -10.93 -0.25
CA MET A 93 -14.14 -12.31 -0.09
C MET A 93 -15.31 -13.28 -0.33
N PRO A 94 -15.16 -14.27 -1.24
CA PRO A 94 -16.21 -15.25 -1.49
C PRO A 94 -16.51 -16.07 -0.24
N LYS A 95 -17.80 -16.14 0.14
CA LYS A 95 -18.25 -16.88 1.35
C LYS A 95 -17.95 -18.38 1.28
N ASN A 96 -17.88 -18.94 0.08
CA ASN A 96 -17.55 -20.35 -0.14
C ASN A 96 -16.20 -20.47 -0.84
N LEU A 97 -15.19 -20.94 -0.09
CA LEU A 97 -13.83 -21.13 -0.57
C LEU A 97 -13.60 -22.42 -1.37
N ALA A 98 -14.63 -23.26 -1.51
CA ALA A 98 -14.57 -24.52 -2.23
C ALA A 98 -15.08 -24.45 -3.68
N LEU A 99 -15.48 -23.25 -4.16
CA LEU A 99 -15.99 -23.07 -5.51
C LEU A 99 -14.89 -23.33 -6.56
N LYS A 100 -15.24 -24.05 -7.64
CA LYS A 100 -14.28 -24.46 -8.68
C LYS A 100 -13.58 -23.28 -9.38
N GLU A 101 -14.26 -22.13 -9.51
CA GLU A 101 -13.76 -20.94 -10.18
C GLU A 101 -12.90 -20.04 -9.27
N LEU A 102 -12.99 -20.24 -7.96
CA LEU A 102 -12.30 -19.41 -6.99
C LEU A 102 -10.77 -19.41 -7.13
N PRO A 103 -10.08 -20.56 -7.37
CA PRO A 103 -8.64 -20.57 -7.47
C PRO A 103 -8.12 -19.73 -8.65
N ALA A 104 -8.88 -19.65 -9.73
CA ALA A 104 -8.56 -18.76 -10.85
C ALA A 104 -8.73 -17.30 -10.44
N LYS A 105 -9.85 -16.95 -9.77
CA LYS A 105 -10.10 -15.60 -9.27
C LYS A 105 -9.05 -15.14 -8.25
N LEU A 106 -8.63 -16.01 -7.33
CA LEU A 106 -7.57 -15.70 -6.35
C LEU A 106 -6.22 -15.46 -7.04
N ALA A 107 -5.91 -16.26 -8.06
CA ALA A 107 -4.72 -16.08 -8.87
C ALA A 107 -4.78 -14.82 -9.74
N GLU A 108 -5.96 -14.32 -10.11
CA GLU A 108 -6.16 -13.08 -10.87
C GLU A 108 -6.12 -11.83 -9.98
N THR A 109 -6.42 -11.95 -8.68
CA THR A 109 -6.39 -10.82 -7.75
C THR A 109 -5.05 -10.63 -7.04
N SER A 110 -4.17 -11.62 -7.04
CA SER A 110 -2.83 -11.51 -6.45
C SER A 110 -1.76 -12.12 -7.36
N GLY A 111 -0.78 -11.30 -7.74
CA GLY A 111 0.35 -11.76 -8.57
C GLY A 111 1.21 -12.79 -7.84
N LYS A 112 1.31 -12.69 -6.50
CA LYS A 112 2.01 -13.67 -5.66
C LYS A 112 1.33 -15.04 -5.69
N PHE A 113 -0.02 -15.05 -5.64
CA PHE A 113 -0.81 -16.28 -5.74
C PHE A 113 -0.75 -16.90 -7.14
N SER A 114 -0.72 -16.06 -8.19
CA SER A 114 -0.49 -16.49 -9.57
C SER A 114 0.85 -17.23 -9.73
N VAL A 115 1.94 -16.62 -9.21
CA VAL A 115 3.27 -17.23 -9.22
C VAL A 115 3.33 -18.50 -8.38
N LEU A 116 2.73 -18.51 -7.19
CA LEU A 116 2.66 -19.71 -6.33
C LEU A 116 1.96 -20.87 -7.04
N LYS A 117 0.81 -20.60 -7.70
CA LYS A 117 0.08 -21.60 -8.48
C LYS A 117 0.94 -22.17 -9.60
N ASN A 118 1.63 -21.31 -10.35
CA ASN A 118 2.50 -21.71 -11.45
C ASN A 118 3.68 -22.55 -10.95
N LEU A 119 4.35 -22.11 -9.88
CA LEU A 119 5.48 -22.83 -9.28
C LEU A 119 5.08 -24.21 -8.77
N VAL A 120 3.95 -24.32 -8.06
CA VAL A 120 3.45 -25.61 -7.56
C VAL A 120 3.04 -26.54 -8.71
N THR A 121 2.48 -25.99 -9.79
CA THR A 121 2.12 -26.76 -10.98
C THR A 121 3.37 -27.34 -11.64
N VAL A 122 4.39 -26.50 -11.87
CA VAL A 122 5.69 -26.92 -12.42
C VAL A 122 6.36 -27.98 -11.53
N PHE A 123 6.33 -27.80 -10.21
CA PHE A 123 6.89 -28.76 -9.26
C PHE A 123 6.16 -30.12 -9.30
N SER A 124 4.84 -30.09 -9.41
CA SER A 124 3.99 -31.29 -9.45
C SER A 124 4.12 -32.05 -10.77
N GLU A 125 4.28 -31.35 -11.88
CA GLU A 125 4.38 -31.94 -13.23
C GLU A 125 5.79 -32.44 -13.59
N ASN A 126 6.83 -31.92 -12.91
CA ASN A 126 8.21 -32.32 -13.16
C ASN A 126 8.38 -33.85 -12.97
N LYS A 127 9.10 -34.53 -13.88
CA LYS A 127 9.28 -36.01 -13.86
C LYS A 127 10.66 -36.48 -13.43
N ALA A 128 11.57 -35.57 -13.03
CA ALA A 128 12.96 -35.88 -12.71
C ALA A 128 13.13 -36.92 -11.58
N ARG A 129 12.19 -36.98 -10.62
CA ARG A 129 12.20 -37.94 -9.52
C ARG A 129 11.01 -38.90 -9.59
N LEU A 130 11.31 -40.20 -9.59
CA LEU A 130 10.35 -41.32 -9.68
C LEU A 130 9.70 -41.69 -8.31
N GLY A 131 9.63 -40.78 -7.35
CA GLY A 131 9.12 -41.04 -6.00
C GLY A 131 8.19 -39.93 -5.46
N PRO A 132 7.63 -40.09 -4.25
CA PRO A 132 6.75 -39.09 -3.65
C PRO A 132 7.52 -37.80 -3.39
N LYS A 133 6.94 -36.67 -3.81
CA LYS A 133 7.52 -35.34 -3.62
C LYS A 133 6.83 -34.61 -2.49
N HIS A 134 7.61 -33.96 -1.64
CA HIS A 134 7.07 -33.20 -0.51
C HIS A 134 7.50 -31.73 -0.59
N ALA A 135 6.52 -30.84 -0.74
CA ALA A 135 6.74 -29.39 -0.66
C ALA A 135 6.18 -28.86 0.66
N ALA A 136 6.99 -28.09 1.39
CA ALA A 136 6.53 -27.30 2.52
C ALA A 136 6.18 -25.89 2.03
N VAL A 137 4.97 -25.43 2.31
CA VAL A 137 4.55 -24.03 2.12
C VAL A 137 4.44 -23.41 3.49
N VAL A 138 5.34 -22.47 3.78
CA VAL A 138 5.40 -21.77 5.07
C VAL A 138 4.66 -20.46 4.95
N LEU A 139 3.75 -20.23 5.89
CA LEU A 139 2.81 -19.12 5.92
C LEU A 139 2.88 -18.43 7.29
N SER A 140 2.61 -17.13 7.35
CA SER A 140 2.37 -16.42 8.61
C SER A 140 1.19 -17.06 9.36
N PRO A 141 1.11 -16.93 10.70
CA PRO A 141 0.13 -17.64 11.54
C PRO A 141 -1.33 -17.20 11.32
N GLU A 142 -1.64 -16.45 10.27
CA GLU A 142 -2.98 -15.96 9.99
C GLU A 142 -3.89 -17.04 9.38
N HIS A 143 -4.92 -17.45 10.13
CA HIS A 143 -5.86 -18.50 9.69
C HIS A 143 -6.46 -18.25 8.29
N ARG A 144 -6.71 -16.99 7.92
CA ARG A 144 -7.27 -16.59 6.63
C ARG A 144 -6.34 -16.88 5.46
N LEU A 145 -5.04 -16.60 5.63
CA LEU A 145 -4.03 -16.90 4.62
C LEU A 145 -3.97 -18.39 4.33
N PHE A 146 -4.05 -19.24 5.37
CA PHE A 146 -4.13 -20.69 5.19
C PHE A 146 -5.37 -21.11 4.39
N ASP A 147 -6.54 -20.52 4.65
CA ASP A 147 -7.78 -20.84 3.93
C ASP A 147 -7.68 -20.44 2.45
N LEU A 148 -7.13 -19.26 2.16
CA LEU A 148 -6.93 -18.74 0.80
C LEU A 148 -5.90 -19.57 0.02
N VAL A 149 -4.78 -19.93 0.65
CA VAL A 149 -3.75 -20.76 0.02
C VAL A 149 -4.25 -22.20 -0.17
N GLU A 150 -4.99 -22.77 0.79
CA GLU A 150 -5.63 -24.07 0.62
C GLU A 150 -6.62 -24.04 -0.56
N ALA A 151 -7.45 -22.99 -0.68
CA ALA A 151 -8.37 -22.79 -1.79
C ALA A 151 -7.63 -22.67 -3.14
N LEU A 152 -6.58 -21.87 -3.23
CA LEU A 152 -5.74 -21.75 -4.43
C LEU A 152 -5.16 -23.11 -4.83
N LEU A 153 -4.58 -23.82 -3.87
CA LEU A 153 -3.92 -25.10 -4.09
C LEU A 153 -4.90 -26.22 -4.40
N LEU A 154 -6.18 -26.13 -4.02
CA LEU A 154 -7.20 -27.07 -4.47
C LEU A 154 -7.43 -27.00 -5.99
N GLY A 155 -7.24 -25.82 -6.60
CA GLY A 155 -7.54 -25.58 -8.01
C GLY A 155 -6.42 -25.85 -9.01
N CYS A 156 -5.16 -26.00 -8.60
CA CYS A 156 -4.10 -26.29 -9.59
C CYS A 156 -4.24 -27.72 -10.16
N PRO A 157 -3.81 -27.96 -11.40
CA PRO A 157 -3.81 -29.30 -11.99
C PRO A 157 -2.75 -30.21 -11.34
N GLY A 158 -2.90 -31.53 -11.53
CA GLY A 158 -1.90 -32.54 -11.13
C GLY A 158 -2.28 -33.43 -9.93
N PRO A 159 -1.61 -34.59 -9.76
CA PRO A 159 -1.87 -35.53 -8.66
C PRO A 159 -1.25 -35.01 -7.36
N LYS A 160 -2.07 -34.32 -6.55
CA LYS A 160 -1.63 -33.73 -5.28
C LYS A 160 -2.50 -34.04 -4.08
N SER A 161 -1.86 -34.15 -2.93
CA SER A 161 -2.52 -34.16 -1.63
C SER A 161 -2.11 -32.93 -0.83
N ILE A 162 -3.05 -32.32 -0.11
CA ILE A 162 -2.83 -31.10 0.67
C ILE A 162 -3.05 -31.46 2.12
N VAL A 163 -2.03 -31.22 2.95
CA VAL A 163 -2.02 -31.50 4.38
C VAL A 163 -1.82 -30.19 5.12
N ARG A 164 -2.77 -29.84 5.99
CA ARG A 164 -2.75 -28.62 6.79
C ARG A 164 -2.55 -28.95 8.26
N TYR A 165 -1.62 -28.24 8.89
CA TYR A 165 -1.17 -28.49 10.27
C TYR A 165 -1.81 -27.56 11.32
N VAL A 166 -2.51 -26.51 10.88
CA VAL A 166 -3.18 -25.51 11.74
C VAL A 166 -4.64 -25.34 11.35
N GLY A 167 -5.55 -25.28 12.31
CA GLY A 167 -6.98 -24.99 12.05
C GLY A 167 -7.76 -26.12 11.37
N ASN A 168 -8.93 -25.79 10.81
CA ASN A 168 -9.81 -26.71 10.09
C ASN A 168 -9.49 -26.70 8.59
N ASN A 169 -9.69 -27.83 7.89
CA ASN A 169 -9.52 -27.87 6.43
C ASN A 169 -10.76 -27.29 5.76
N VAL A 170 -10.56 -26.51 4.70
CA VAL A 170 -11.63 -26.05 3.79
C VAL A 170 -12.36 -27.26 3.16
N LYS A 171 -11.67 -28.41 3.04
CA LYS A 171 -12.21 -29.67 2.49
C LYS A 171 -13.35 -30.34 3.27
N LYS A 172 -13.67 -29.97 4.52
CA LYS A 172 -14.74 -30.69 5.28
C LYS A 172 -16.11 -30.61 4.59
N ASP A 173 -16.36 -29.56 3.79
CA ASP A 173 -17.61 -29.40 3.02
C ASP A 173 -17.62 -30.13 1.66
N LEU A 174 -16.45 -30.57 1.17
CA LEU A 174 -16.30 -31.33 -0.08
C LEU A 174 -16.21 -32.85 0.16
N ALA A 175 -16.23 -33.31 1.42
CA ALA A 175 -15.99 -34.71 1.81
C ALA A 175 -17.03 -35.72 1.28
N LYS A 176 -18.11 -35.27 0.62
CA LYS A 176 -19.02 -36.16 -0.12
C LYS A 176 -18.59 -36.44 -1.57
N ALA A 177 -17.58 -35.76 -2.11
CA ALA A 177 -17.18 -35.87 -3.52
C ALA A 177 -15.77 -36.45 -3.79
N ALA A 178 -14.94 -36.70 -2.79
CA ALA A 178 -13.56 -37.15 -3.00
C ALA A 178 -13.11 -38.30 -2.09
N LYS A 179 -13.74 -39.48 -2.22
CA LYS A 179 -13.05 -40.76 -1.99
C LYS A 179 -12.21 -41.10 -3.21
N SER A 180 -11.18 -40.30 -3.50
CA SER A 180 -10.24 -40.59 -4.58
C SER A 180 -8.82 -40.34 -4.07
N GLY A 181 -8.00 -41.40 -4.07
CA GLY A 181 -6.54 -41.27 -4.09
C GLY A 181 -5.77 -41.65 -2.82
N THR A 182 -6.16 -42.69 -2.09
CA THR A 182 -5.15 -43.43 -1.32
C THR A 182 -4.26 -44.20 -2.30
N ASN A 183 -2.96 -43.88 -2.27
CA ASN A 183 -1.83 -44.56 -2.91
C ASN A 183 -1.62 -44.35 -4.42
N ASN A 184 -1.24 -43.14 -4.82
CA ASN A 184 -0.46 -42.95 -6.06
C ASN A 184 1.02 -42.79 -5.68
N PRO A 185 1.93 -43.71 -6.07
CA PRO A 185 3.34 -43.70 -5.60
C PRO A 185 4.15 -42.49 -6.08
N ASN A 186 3.68 -41.79 -7.13
CA ASN A 186 4.30 -40.59 -7.70
C ASN A 186 3.53 -39.29 -7.37
N GLY A 187 2.69 -39.30 -6.32
CA GLY A 187 1.91 -38.14 -5.91
C GLY A 187 2.76 -37.05 -5.23
N THR A 188 2.42 -35.78 -5.46
CA THR A 188 3.02 -34.64 -4.76
C THR A 188 2.21 -34.30 -3.52
N THR A 189 2.83 -34.19 -2.35
CA THR A 189 2.17 -33.76 -1.11
C THR A 189 2.61 -32.36 -0.73
N ILE A 190 1.65 -31.47 -0.55
CA ILE A 190 1.87 -30.07 -0.17
C ILE A 190 1.46 -29.89 1.28
N HIS A 191 2.41 -29.46 2.10
CA HIS A 191 2.26 -29.30 3.54
C HIS A 191 2.15 -27.81 3.88
N LEU A 192 1.02 -27.37 4.46
CA LEU A 192 0.81 -25.99 4.89
C LEU A 192 1.21 -25.83 6.36
N ILE A 193 2.27 -25.05 6.61
CA ILE A 193 2.95 -24.98 7.90
C ILE A 193 3.02 -23.51 8.39
N PRO A 194 2.74 -23.23 9.68
CA PRO A 194 2.93 -21.89 10.25
C PRO A 194 4.41 -21.58 10.46
N SER A 195 4.79 -20.32 10.21
CA SER A 195 6.13 -19.78 10.50
C SER A 195 6.57 -20.02 11.94
N ASP A 196 5.65 -19.87 12.89
CA ASP A 196 5.93 -19.94 14.33
C ASP A 196 6.09 -21.38 14.85
N GLY A 197 5.82 -22.38 14.01
CA GLY A 197 5.88 -23.80 14.36
C GLY A 197 4.77 -24.27 15.31
N ALA A 198 3.79 -23.42 15.63
CA ALA A 198 2.64 -23.74 16.48
C ALA A 198 1.63 -24.64 15.75
N VAL A 199 1.92 -25.94 15.68
CA VAL A 199 1.06 -26.95 15.05
C VAL A 199 -0.09 -27.34 15.98
N THR A 200 -1.34 -27.16 15.54
CA THR A 200 -2.53 -27.54 16.31
C THR A 200 -2.84 -29.04 16.18
N ARG A 201 -2.49 -29.66 15.05
CA ARG A 201 -2.75 -31.08 14.77
C ARG A 201 -1.52 -31.94 15.04
N LYS A 202 -1.45 -32.51 16.24
CA LYS A 202 -0.38 -33.41 16.66
C LYS A 202 -0.44 -34.80 16.02
N ASP A 203 -1.57 -35.15 15.42
CA ASP A 203 -1.81 -36.48 14.80
C ASP A 203 -1.16 -36.64 13.41
N LEU A 204 -0.60 -35.57 12.86
CA LEU A 204 0.09 -35.58 11.57
C LEU A 204 1.59 -35.64 11.83
N ASP A 205 2.25 -36.76 11.47
CA ASP A 205 3.69 -37.00 11.64
C ASP A 205 4.56 -36.05 10.80
N LEU A 206 4.57 -34.75 11.15
CA LEU A 206 5.42 -33.73 10.51
C LEU A 206 6.90 -34.12 10.61
N HIS A 207 7.29 -34.73 11.72
CA HIS A 207 8.67 -35.14 12.00
C HIS A 207 9.18 -36.29 11.14
N ALA A 208 8.31 -37.04 10.45
CA ALA A 208 8.68 -38.20 9.62
C ALA A 208 8.82 -37.86 8.12
N VAL A 209 8.51 -36.63 7.71
CA VAL A 209 8.55 -36.21 6.29
C VAL A 209 9.94 -35.68 5.91
N LYS A 210 10.43 -36.02 4.71
CA LYS A 210 11.59 -35.38 4.06
C LYS A 210 11.04 -34.33 3.08
N PHE A 211 11.25 -33.04 3.37
CA PHE A 211 10.88 -31.96 2.45
C PHE A 211 11.94 -31.78 1.36
N ASP A 212 11.51 -31.66 0.11
CA ASP A 212 12.39 -31.42 -1.03
C ASP A 212 12.64 -29.92 -1.22
N VAL A 213 11.56 -29.12 -1.15
CA VAL A 213 11.56 -27.66 -1.31
C VAL A 213 10.69 -27.02 -0.24
N VAL A 214 11.13 -25.88 0.27
CA VAL A 214 10.38 -25.00 1.17
C VAL A 214 10.04 -23.72 0.42
N ILE A 215 8.76 -23.41 0.31
CA ILE A 215 8.25 -22.20 -0.34
C ILE A 215 7.80 -21.24 0.76
N ALA A 216 8.41 -20.07 0.80
CA ALA A 216 8.06 -18.99 1.71
C ALA A 216 7.11 -18.02 0.98
N VAL A 217 5.85 -18.00 1.40
CA VAL A 217 4.81 -17.14 0.82
C VAL A 217 4.69 -15.82 1.56
N ASP A 218 5.30 -15.67 2.73
CA ASP A 218 5.31 -14.42 3.49
C ASP A 218 6.72 -14.17 4.03
N THR A 219 6.98 -12.95 4.47
CA THR A 219 8.22 -12.60 5.18
C THR A 219 8.23 -13.27 6.54
N PHE A 220 9.18 -14.19 6.74
CA PHE A 220 9.46 -14.78 8.04
C PHE A 220 10.96 -14.97 8.22
N ASP A 221 11.39 -15.02 9.48
CA ASP A 221 12.78 -15.23 9.79
C ASP A 221 13.21 -16.67 9.50
N THR A 222 14.09 -16.83 8.53
CA THR A 222 14.69 -18.11 8.14
C THR A 222 15.60 -18.69 9.22
N GLN A 223 16.03 -17.89 10.19
CA GLN A 223 16.87 -18.29 11.31
C GLN A 223 16.10 -18.93 12.47
N LEU A 224 14.77 -18.93 12.44
CA LEU A 224 13.97 -19.61 13.46
C LEU A 224 14.35 -21.10 13.53
N ASP A 225 14.64 -21.59 14.74
CA ASP A 225 15.01 -22.98 15.03
C ASP A 225 14.03 -23.99 14.43
N PHE A 226 12.75 -23.61 14.32
CA PHE A 226 11.73 -24.42 13.68
C PHE A 226 11.98 -24.62 12.18
N VAL A 227 12.23 -23.54 11.43
CA VAL A 227 12.49 -23.60 9.98
C VAL A 227 13.80 -24.32 9.71
N ALA A 228 14.84 -24.05 10.50
CA ALA A 228 16.12 -24.76 10.39
C ALA A 228 15.97 -26.28 10.62
N ARG A 229 15.12 -26.69 11.57
CA ARG A 229 14.76 -28.11 11.78
C ARG A 229 13.98 -28.66 10.59
N LEU A 230 12.98 -27.94 10.09
CA LEU A 230 12.16 -28.34 8.94
C LEU A 230 13.03 -28.68 7.72
N ARG A 231 14.05 -27.86 7.44
CA ARG A 231 14.99 -28.08 6.32
C ARG A 231 15.86 -29.33 6.46
N ARG A 232 16.14 -29.77 7.69
CA ARG A 232 17.06 -30.89 8.00
C ARG A 232 16.35 -32.21 8.32
N GLN A 233 15.02 -32.19 8.45
CA GLN A 233 14.23 -33.38 8.80
C GLN A 233 14.45 -34.54 7.81
N ASN A 234 14.74 -35.72 8.36
CA ASN A 234 14.91 -36.99 7.65
C ASN A 234 15.93 -36.96 6.49
N ARG A 235 16.93 -36.08 6.58
CA ARG A 235 18.10 -36.06 5.69
C ARG A 235 19.30 -36.68 6.42
N GLY A 236 20.01 -37.59 5.77
CA GLY A 236 21.20 -38.24 6.33
C GLY A 236 22.34 -37.24 6.59
N ARG A 237 23.28 -37.58 7.48
CA ARG A 237 24.48 -36.76 7.72
C ARG A 237 25.27 -36.63 6.41
N GLY A 238 25.40 -35.41 5.88
CA GLY A 238 26.08 -35.10 4.62
C GLY A 238 25.17 -34.68 3.47
N HIS A 239 23.84 -34.81 3.59
CA HIS A 239 22.91 -34.21 2.64
C HIS A 239 22.68 -32.73 2.94
N LEU A 240 22.56 -31.92 1.88
CA LEU A 240 22.22 -30.50 2.00
C LEU A 240 20.84 -30.33 2.65
N PRO A 241 20.60 -29.25 3.42
CA PRO A 241 19.26 -28.84 3.83
C PRO A 241 18.32 -28.58 2.63
N ALA A 242 17.01 -28.64 2.84
CA ALA A 242 16.05 -28.26 1.78
C ALA A 242 16.26 -26.81 1.31
N ALA A 243 16.11 -26.59 0.00
CA ALA A 243 16.18 -25.26 -0.62
C ALA A 243 14.95 -24.43 -0.23
N ILE A 244 15.15 -23.15 0.05
CA ILE A 244 14.06 -22.19 0.31
C ILE A 244 13.88 -21.29 -0.90
N ILE A 245 12.63 -21.12 -1.33
CA ILE A 245 12.24 -20.15 -2.35
C ILE A 245 11.31 -19.12 -1.71
N HIS A 246 11.76 -17.87 -1.63
CA HIS A 246 11.00 -16.73 -1.15
C HIS A 246 10.24 -16.08 -2.29
N LEU A 247 8.91 -16.05 -2.17
CA LEU A 247 8.08 -15.24 -3.07
C LEU A 247 8.09 -13.81 -2.56
N VAL A 248 8.68 -12.88 -3.34
CA VAL A 248 8.83 -11.48 -2.94
C VAL A 248 8.31 -10.58 -4.05
N PRO A 249 7.26 -9.77 -3.82
CA PRO A 249 6.79 -8.83 -4.82
C PRO A 249 7.80 -7.71 -5.06
N MET A 250 8.12 -7.44 -6.33
CA MET A 250 9.14 -6.44 -6.71
C MET A 250 8.78 -5.05 -6.18
N PHE A 251 9.78 -4.36 -5.62
CA PHE A 251 9.66 -3.01 -5.07
C PHE A 251 8.55 -2.82 -4.02
N SER A 252 8.02 -3.92 -3.49
CA SER A 252 7.04 -3.89 -2.40
C SER A 252 7.73 -3.78 -1.04
N ILE A 253 6.91 -3.67 0.01
CA ILE A 253 7.39 -3.69 1.38
C ILE A 253 8.19 -4.96 1.71
N GLU A 254 7.81 -6.12 1.19
CA GLU A 254 8.55 -7.36 1.43
C GLU A 254 9.96 -7.32 0.82
N HIS A 255 10.10 -6.65 -0.32
CA HIS A 255 11.39 -6.43 -0.95
C HIS A 255 12.27 -5.52 -0.08
N CYS A 256 11.69 -4.45 0.46
CA CYS A 256 12.37 -3.56 1.38
C CYS A 256 12.81 -4.30 2.66
N LEU A 257 11.93 -5.12 3.24
CA LEU A 257 12.26 -5.97 4.41
C LEU A 257 13.39 -6.95 4.11
N ALA A 258 13.38 -7.58 2.94
CA ALA A 258 14.45 -8.50 2.53
C ALA A 258 15.80 -7.77 2.37
N HIS A 259 15.79 -6.56 1.80
CA HIS A 259 16.99 -5.75 1.61
C HIS A 259 17.57 -5.22 2.91
N TYR A 260 16.72 -4.71 3.81
CA TYR A 260 17.15 -4.16 5.11
C TYR A 260 17.31 -5.23 6.21
N LYS A 261 17.24 -6.52 5.86
CA LYS A 261 17.43 -7.64 6.81
C LYS A 261 18.82 -7.53 7.46
N GLY A 262 18.85 -7.42 8.79
CA GLY A 262 20.07 -7.21 9.58
C GLY A 262 20.34 -5.77 10.03
N GLN A 263 19.56 -4.79 9.56
CA GLN A 263 19.60 -3.40 10.04
C GLN A 263 18.46 -3.06 11.02
N GLU A 264 17.69 -4.06 11.47
CA GLU A 264 16.50 -3.91 12.34
C GLU A 264 16.78 -3.20 13.68
N THR A 265 18.04 -3.22 14.15
CA THR A 265 18.44 -2.56 15.40
C THR A 265 18.67 -1.06 15.27
N GLN A 266 18.68 -0.52 14.05
CA GLN A 266 18.84 0.91 13.82
C GLN A 266 17.50 1.63 14.03
N LYS A 267 17.52 2.72 14.80
CA LYS A 267 16.32 3.58 14.99
C LYS A 267 15.76 4.12 13.68
N SER A 268 16.60 4.22 12.65
CA SER A 268 16.24 4.66 11.30
C SER A 268 15.63 3.54 10.43
N TYR A 269 15.48 2.31 10.92
CA TYR A 269 14.96 1.19 10.13
C TYR A 269 13.54 1.43 9.64
N LEU A 270 12.62 1.77 10.56
CA LEU A 270 11.24 2.09 10.22
C LEU A 270 11.16 3.30 9.29
N TYR A 271 12.02 4.30 9.52
CA TYR A 271 12.13 5.49 8.70
C TYR A 271 12.49 5.15 7.24
N ASN A 272 13.62 4.47 7.03
CA ASN A 272 14.08 4.08 5.69
C ASN A 272 13.07 3.20 4.96
N LEU A 273 12.36 2.36 5.71
CA LEU A 273 11.36 1.46 5.18
C LEU A 273 10.09 2.21 4.72
N VAL A 274 9.61 3.19 5.50
CA VAL A 274 8.49 4.06 5.10
C VAL A 274 8.88 4.91 3.88
N LEU A 275 10.07 5.52 3.88
CA LEU A 275 10.55 6.29 2.72
C LEU A 275 10.57 5.42 1.45
N ALA A 276 11.10 4.19 1.57
CA ALA A 276 11.16 3.26 0.45
C ALA A 276 9.77 2.86 -0.06
N ILE A 277 8.78 2.62 0.81
CA ILE A 277 7.40 2.35 0.38
C ILE A 277 6.85 3.51 -0.45
N VAL A 278 7.01 4.74 0.02
CA VAL A 278 6.39 5.93 -0.61
C VAL A 278 7.05 6.27 -1.93
N CYS A 279 8.38 6.18 -2.03
CA CYS A 279 9.10 6.50 -3.26
C CYS A 279 9.01 5.38 -4.31
N LEU A 280 8.83 4.12 -3.91
CA LEU A 280 8.75 2.98 -4.83
C LEU A 280 7.33 2.63 -5.28
N ARG A 281 6.29 3.29 -4.74
CA ARG A 281 4.89 2.94 -4.99
C ARG A 281 4.53 2.90 -6.49
N ASP A 282 5.06 3.83 -7.28
CA ASP A 282 4.76 3.94 -8.71
C ASP A 282 5.33 2.76 -9.52
N GLN A 283 6.40 2.14 -9.01
CA GLN A 283 7.11 1.04 -9.65
C GLN A 283 6.74 -0.33 -9.05
N ILE A 284 5.80 -0.36 -8.10
CA ILE A 284 5.50 -1.56 -7.34
C ILE A 284 5.01 -2.70 -8.26
N GLY A 285 5.59 -3.89 -8.05
CA GLY A 285 5.20 -5.09 -8.78
C GLY A 285 5.53 -5.12 -10.27
N ASN A 286 6.31 -4.17 -10.79
CA ASN A 286 6.79 -4.21 -12.18
C ASN A 286 8.00 -5.15 -12.29
N LEU A 287 7.85 -6.21 -13.08
CA LEU A 287 8.95 -7.12 -13.38
C LEU A 287 9.87 -6.51 -14.46
N PRO A 288 11.19 -6.74 -14.40
CA PRO A 288 12.08 -6.37 -15.48
C PRO A 288 11.67 -7.03 -16.81
N PRO A 289 11.87 -6.36 -17.97
CA PRO A 289 11.48 -6.89 -19.26
C PRO A 289 12.00 -8.30 -19.58
N ASP A 290 13.22 -8.61 -19.12
CA ASP A 290 13.84 -9.92 -19.31
C ASP A 290 13.11 -11.07 -18.61
N LEU A 291 12.36 -10.77 -17.53
CA LEU A 291 11.60 -11.77 -16.80
C LEU A 291 10.24 -12.05 -17.44
N HIS A 292 9.64 -11.11 -18.19
CA HIS A 292 8.30 -11.30 -18.75
C HIS A 292 8.10 -12.63 -19.51
N PRO A 293 9.01 -13.07 -20.40
CA PRO A 293 8.84 -14.33 -21.12
C PRO A 293 8.75 -15.55 -20.18
N ILE A 294 9.52 -15.53 -19.09
CA ILE A 294 9.57 -16.63 -18.10
C ILE A 294 8.24 -16.73 -17.35
N TYR A 295 7.64 -15.60 -16.98
CA TYR A 295 6.36 -15.57 -16.25
C TYR A 295 5.18 -15.84 -17.17
N ASN A 296 5.20 -15.35 -18.42
CA ASN A 296 4.17 -15.63 -19.42
C ASN A 296 4.12 -17.13 -19.76
N GLN A 297 5.29 -17.79 -19.79
CA GLN A 297 5.38 -19.26 -19.95
C GLN A 297 5.15 -20.03 -18.63
N ASN A 298 4.44 -19.44 -17.66
CA ASN A 298 4.07 -20.04 -16.38
C ASN A 298 5.24 -20.68 -15.61
N LEU A 299 6.43 -20.07 -15.66
CA LEU A 299 7.65 -20.55 -14.99
C LEU A 299 8.11 -21.94 -15.42
N THR A 300 7.66 -22.45 -16.58
CA THR A 300 8.11 -23.73 -17.13
C THR A 300 9.62 -23.78 -17.33
N TYR A 301 10.27 -22.63 -17.49
CA TYR A 301 11.73 -22.50 -17.49
C TYR A 301 12.41 -23.12 -16.25
N LEU A 302 11.81 -22.98 -15.06
CA LEU A 302 12.37 -23.51 -13.81
C LEU A 302 12.31 -25.03 -13.72
N SER A 303 11.49 -25.69 -14.55
CA SER A 303 11.39 -27.16 -14.55
C SER A 303 12.73 -27.82 -14.87
N HIS A 304 13.30 -27.50 -16.03
CA HIS A 304 14.50 -28.11 -16.57
C HIS A 304 15.78 -27.48 -16.03
N THR A 305 15.78 -26.19 -15.70
CA THR A 305 16.98 -25.48 -15.23
C THR A 305 17.24 -25.63 -13.74
N PHE A 306 16.18 -25.68 -12.93
CA PHE A 306 16.31 -25.68 -11.47
C PHE A 306 15.80 -26.98 -10.84
N PHE A 307 14.53 -27.36 -11.08
CA PHE A 307 13.91 -28.47 -10.37
C PHE A 307 14.51 -29.84 -10.74
N ASP A 308 14.98 -30.04 -11.98
CA ASP A 308 15.67 -31.27 -12.39
C ASP A 308 16.95 -31.49 -11.55
N HIS A 309 17.69 -30.42 -11.26
CA HIS A 309 18.90 -30.47 -10.43
C HIS A 309 18.59 -30.44 -8.93
N ALA A 310 17.60 -29.65 -8.49
CA ALA A 310 17.22 -29.52 -7.08
C ALA A 310 16.60 -30.80 -6.50
N LEU A 311 15.92 -31.59 -7.34
CA LEU A 311 15.31 -32.87 -6.96
C LEU A 311 16.28 -34.06 -7.01
N CYS A 312 17.45 -33.88 -7.65
CA CYS A 312 18.53 -34.85 -7.61
C CYS A 312 19.37 -34.63 -6.35
N ASP A 313 19.64 -35.69 -5.58
CA ASP A 313 20.49 -35.63 -4.39
C ASP A 313 21.96 -35.36 -4.82
N THR A 314 22.30 -34.08 -5.00
CA THR A 314 23.64 -33.59 -5.36
C THR A 314 24.33 -32.93 -4.16
N ALA A 315 25.65 -32.84 -4.19
CA ALA A 315 26.47 -32.33 -3.07
C ALA A 315 26.50 -30.79 -2.96
N SER A 316 26.01 -30.07 -3.97
CA SER A 316 25.95 -28.60 -4.01
C SER A 316 24.53 -28.15 -4.37
N TYR A 317 24.11 -26.99 -3.86
CA TYR A 317 22.87 -26.37 -4.29
C TYR A 317 22.95 -25.99 -5.79
N PRO A 318 21.86 -26.17 -6.56
CA PRO A 318 21.82 -25.72 -7.95
C PRO A 318 21.93 -24.20 -8.03
N ALA A 319 22.53 -23.68 -9.10
CA ALA A 319 22.55 -22.24 -9.33
C ALA A 319 21.14 -21.73 -9.60
N TRP A 320 20.76 -20.59 -8.99
CA TRP A 320 19.49 -19.95 -9.28
C TRP A 320 19.48 -19.41 -10.71
N PRO A 321 18.48 -19.76 -11.53
CA PRO A 321 18.47 -19.37 -12.94
C PRO A 321 17.89 -17.97 -13.19
N LEU A 322 17.41 -17.28 -12.14
CA LEU A 322 16.86 -15.93 -12.23
C LEU A 322 17.80 -14.91 -11.56
N PRO A 323 17.73 -13.63 -11.93
CA PRO A 323 18.49 -12.58 -11.26
C PRO A 323 18.08 -12.47 -9.80
N GLU A 324 19.03 -12.05 -8.95
CA GLU A 324 18.71 -11.63 -7.60
C GLU A 324 17.87 -10.35 -7.58
N LEU A 325 17.26 -10.08 -6.43
CA LEU A 325 16.48 -8.87 -6.21
C LEU A 325 17.38 -7.63 -6.33
N PRO A 326 16.95 -6.58 -7.04
CA PRO A 326 17.77 -5.38 -7.21
C PRO A 326 17.89 -4.62 -5.87
N PRO A 327 19.03 -3.97 -5.58
CA PRO A 327 19.17 -3.20 -4.36
C PRO A 327 18.16 -2.04 -4.30
N VAL A 328 17.65 -1.77 -3.10
CA VAL A 328 16.74 -0.63 -2.86
C VAL A 328 17.59 0.63 -2.66
N PRO A 329 17.35 1.72 -3.41
CA PRO A 329 18.09 2.96 -3.22
C PRO A 329 17.74 3.60 -1.87
N ASN A 330 18.68 4.37 -1.33
CA ASN A 330 18.42 5.17 -0.13
C ASN A 330 17.69 6.45 -0.53
N PHE A 331 16.54 6.70 0.09
CA PHE A 331 15.72 7.88 -0.18
C PHE A 331 15.93 8.96 0.88
N SER A 332 15.76 10.21 0.47
CA SER A 332 15.77 11.39 1.34
C SER A 332 14.34 11.88 1.63
N PRO A 333 14.10 12.64 2.70
CA PRO A 333 12.79 13.23 2.97
C PRO A 333 12.27 14.11 1.81
N SER A 334 13.17 14.80 1.10
CA SER A 334 12.81 15.59 -0.08
C SER A 334 12.29 14.72 -1.25
N ASP A 335 12.74 13.47 -1.36
CA ASP A 335 12.23 12.53 -2.36
C ASP A 335 10.82 12.06 -2.01
N VAL A 336 10.52 11.93 -0.70
CA VAL A 336 9.18 11.60 -0.21
C VAL A 336 8.23 12.75 -0.42
N GLU A 337 8.62 13.98 -0.11
CA GLU A 337 7.80 15.16 -0.44
C GLU A 337 7.53 15.24 -1.93
N ARG A 338 8.54 15.04 -2.78
CA ARG A 338 8.38 15.02 -4.24
C ARG A 338 7.42 13.92 -4.70
N SER A 339 7.54 12.72 -4.15
CA SER A 339 6.64 11.60 -4.44
C SER A 339 5.21 11.94 -4.01
N LEU A 340 5.01 12.40 -2.79
CA LEU A 340 3.68 12.74 -2.25
C LEU A 340 3.03 13.93 -2.97
N LEU A 341 3.81 14.90 -3.47
CA LEU A 341 3.30 16.04 -4.25
C LEU A 341 2.68 15.63 -5.59
N THR A 342 3.02 14.46 -6.16
CA THR A 342 2.34 13.98 -7.37
C THR A 342 0.89 13.53 -7.11
N GLU A 343 0.52 13.25 -5.85
CA GLU A 343 -0.87 12.95 -5.46
C GLU A 343 -1.74 14.22 -5.34
N VAL A 344 -1.11 15.36 -5.05
CA VAL A 344 -1.82 16.62 -4.81
C VAL A 344 -2.25 17.23 -6.15
N VAL A 345 -3.40 16.79 -6.65
CA VAL A 345 -4.08 17.45 -7.77
C VAL A 345 -4.58 18.81 -7.28
N TYR A 346 -3.84 19.88 -7.60
CA TYR A 346 -4.38 21.23 -7.49
C TYR A 346 -5.64 21.32 -8.38
N HIS A 347 -6.82 21.36 -7.76
CA HIS A 347 -8.05 21.75 -8.45
C HIS A 347 -7.94 23.23 -8.83
N TYR A 348 -7.26 23.51 -9.93
CA TYR A 348 -7.21 24.81 -10.56
C TYR A 348 -8.61 25.14 -11.06
N THR A 349 -9.32 26.03 -10.36
CA THR A 349 -10.59 26.55 -10.84
C THR A 349 -10.34 27.52 -11.99
N PRO A 350 -11.11 27.49 -13.10
CA PRO A 350 -10.68 28.05 -14.38
C PRO A 350 -10.83 29.58 -14.53
N TYR A 351 -10.95 30.34 -13.44
CA TYR A 351 -11.40 31.74 -13.51
C TYR A 351 -10.31 32.81 -13.37
N ASP A 352 -9.05 32.43 -13.12
CA ASP A 352 -7.96 33.40 -12.97
C ASP A 352 -6.92 33.27 -14.09
N SER A 353 -7.26 33.73 -15.30
CA SER A 353 -6.30 34.38 -16.22
C SER A 353 -7.00 34.91 -17.47
N SER A 354 -7.19 36.23 -17.55
CA SER A 354 -7.34 36.92 -18.83
C SER A 354 -6.29 38.01 -18.93
N ASP A 355 -5.26 37.72 -19.73
CA ASP A 355 -4.21 38.64 -20.15
C ASP A 355 -4.78 39.73 -21.07
N THR A 356 -4.37 40.99 -20.85
CA THR A 356 -4.29 41.97 -21.94
C THR A 356 -3.08 42.92 -21.78
N ALA A 357 -2.23 42.86 -22.81
CA ALA A 357 -1.37 43.91 -23.40
C ALA A 357 -0.10 44.40 -22.68
N ALA A 358 1.05 44.09 -23.31
CA ALA A 358 2.39 44.66 -23.07
C ALA A 358 2.57 46.07 -23.71
N PRO A 359 3.65 46.80 -23.35
CA PRO A 359 4.81 46.78 -24.26
C PRO A 359 6.20 46.69 -23.58
N GLN A 360 7.01 45.80 -24.16
CA GLN A 360 8.48 45.66 -24.21
C GLN A 360 9.36 46.28 -23.11
N LYS A 361 9.80 45.45 -22.15
CA LYS A 361 11.09 45.58 -21.45
C LYS A 361 11.70 44.20 -21.17
N LYS A 362 13.04 44.16 -21.27
CA LYS A 362 14.00 43.07 -21.05
C LYS A 362 13.45 41.77 -20.44
N LYS A 363 13.68 40.67 -21.15
CA LYS A 363 13.19 39.34 -20.82
C LYS A 363 13.62 38.92 -19.41
N THR A 364 12.65 38.81 -18.51
CA THR A 364 12.80 38.34 -17.14
C THR A 364 12.98 36.82 -17.10
N PHE A 365 13.59 36.30 -16.02
CA PHE A 365 13.81 34.88 -15.70
C PHE A 365 12.62 33.94 -16.04
N TYR A 366 11.38 34.44 -15.91
CA TYR A 366 10.14 33.73 -16.27
C TYR A 366 9.87 33.62 -17.78
N GLU A 367 10.33 34.54 -18.62
CA GLU A 367 10.19 34.46 -20.08
C GLU A 367 11.14 33.43 -20.71
N THR A 368 12.33 33.24 -20.13
CA THR A 368 13.24 32.15 -20.52
C THR A 368 12.69 30.78 -20.15
N LYS A 369 12.04 30.65 -18.97
CA LYS A 369 11.32 29.43 -18.60
C LYS A 369 10.06 29.20 -19.44
N ARG A 370 9.41 30.26 -19.95
CA ARG A 370 8.31 30.12 -20.91
C ARG A 370 8.75 29.71 -22.31
N LEU A 371 9.91 30.17 -22.78
CA LEU A 371 10.51 29.67 -24.03
C LEU A 371 10.96 28.21 -23.91
N GLN A 372 11.38 27.77 -22.72
CA GLN A 372 11.57 26.35 -22.43
C GLN A 372 10.22 25.61 -22.35
N LEU A 373 9.15 26.26 -21.87
CA LEU A 373 7.79 25.70 -21.90
C LEU A 373 7.16 25.66 -23.31
N ASP A 374 7.56 26.52 -24.25
CA ASP A 374 7.15 26.41 -25.66
C ASP A 374 7.76 25.19 -26.35
N TYR A 375 8.87 24.65 -25.81
CA TYR A 375 9.39 23.32 -26.18
C TYR A 375 8.68 22.16 -25.46
N VAL A 376 7.95 22.43 -24.35
CA VAL A 376 7.23 21.43 -23.53
C VAL A 376 5.74 21.35 -23.89
N THR A 377 5.14 22.40 -24.46
CA THR A 377 3.69 22.52 -24.65
C THR A 377 3.21 22.16 -26.07
N ASN A 378 4.08 21.65 -26.95
CA ASN A 378 3.66 21.09 -28.24
C ASN A 378 3.43 19.57 -28.13
N PRO A 379 2.17 19.08 -28.14
CA PRO A 379 1.80 17.69 -27.87
C PRO A 379 2.03 16.76 -29.08
N LEU A 380 3.01 17.06 -29.93
CA LEU A 380 3.44 16.23 -31.07
C LEU A 380 4.85 15.67 -30.92
N ARG A 381 5.48 15.77 -29.74
CA ARG A 381 6.69 15.00 -29.40
C ARG A 381 6.61 14.49 -27.96
N ASN A 382 6.34 13.20 -27.86
CA ASN A 382 6.29 12.36 -26.66
C ASN A 382 7.47 12.59 -25.69
N ASP A 383 7.30 12.13 -24.44
CA ASP A 383 8.40 11.69 -23.59
C ASP A 383 9.47 10.99 -24.44
N TYR A 384 10.73 11.41 -24.33
CA TYR A 384 11.80 10.75 -25.09
C TYR A 384 11.93 9.26 -24.74
N ASN A 385 11.42 8.85 -23.56
CA ASN A 385 11.28 7.46 -23.12
C ASN A 385 10.21 6.68 -23.90
N ALA A 386 9.15 7.35 -24.35
CA ALA A 386 8.13 6.78 -25.23
C ALA A 386 8.51 6.89 -26.72
N LEU A 387 9.43 7.79 -27.10
CA LEU A 387 9.86 7.99 -28.49
C LEU A 387 11.09 7.14 -28.89
N SER A 388 11.98 6.79 -27.94
CA SER A 388 13.23 6.07 -28.27
C SER A 388 13.09 4.54 -28.26
N GLY A 389 12.05 3.99 -27.63
CA GLY A 389 11.90 2.54 -27.47
C GLY A 389 13.07 1.85 -26.73
N ILE A 390 14.00 2.61 -26.15
CA ILE A 390 15.18 2.12 -25.44
C ILE A 390 15.26 2.88 -24.13
N HIS A 391 14.71 2.29 -23.08
CA HIS A 391 14.79 2.80 -21.72
C HIS A 391 15.79 1.95 -20.93
N ASN A 392 17.05 2.39 -20.89
CA ASN A 392 18.10 1.79 -20.07
C ASN A 392 18.39 2.67 -18.85
N HIS A 393 17.52 2.64 -17.84
CA HIS A 393 17.98 2.75 -16.46
C HIS A 393 18.34 1.34 -15.96
N ARG A 394 19.42 0.79 -16.54
CA ARG A 394 20.10 -0.39 -16.01
C ARG A 394 21.58 -0.15 -16.02
N GLY A 395 22.17 -0.21 -14.84
CA GLY A 395 23.59 -0.37 -14.64
C GLY A 395 24.21 0.80 -13.91
N ALA A 396 24.49 0.61 -12.62
CA ALA A 396 25.74 1.13 -12.08
C ALA A 396 26.88 0.72 -13.04
N PRO A 397 27.82 1.62 -13.39
CA PRO A 397 28.80 1.37 -14.44
C PRO A 397 29.91 0.51 -13.87
N ASN A 398 29.75 -0.81 -13.94
CA ASN A 398 30.89 -1.73 -13.96
C ASN A 398 30.78 -2.54 -15.25
N GLY A 399 31.25 -1.96 -16.37
CA GLY A 399 31.39 -2.71 -17.62
C GLY A 399 31.34 -1.88 -18.90
N LYS A 400 32.44 -1.20 -19.22
CA LYS A 400 32.94 -0.94 -20.60
C LYS A 400 31.89 -0.54 -21.66
N GLY A 401 31.19 0.57 -21.41
CA GLY A 401 30.35 1.27 -22.40
C GLY A 401 30.61 2.78 -22.42
N ASP A 402 31.81 3.22 -22.06
CA ASP A 402 32.15 4.63 -21.76
C ASP A 402 32.30 5.57 -22.97
N ASP A 403 32.13 5.11 -24.21
CA ASP A 403 32.46 5.95 -25.38
C ASP A 403 31.26 6.64 -26.05
N ILE A 404 30.05 6.54 -25.50
CA ILE A 404 28.88 7.19 -26.12
C ILE A 404 28.29 8.23 -25.18
N LEU A 405 28.76 9.46 -25.34
CA LEU A 405 28.19 10.67 -24.74
C LEU A 405 26.78 10.89 -25.33
N THR A 406 25.76 10.31 -24.70
CA THR A 406 24.38 10.50 -25.15
C THR A 406 23.89 11.91 -24.77
N HIS A 407 23.06 12.52 -25.61
CA HIS A 407 22.47 13.83 -25.34
C HIS A 407 21.71 13.87 -24.00
N LEU A 408 21.16 12.73 -23.54
CA LEU A 408 20.52 12.60 -22.24
C LEU A 408 21.53 12.80 -21.10
N LEU A 409 22.66 12.10 -21.14
CA LEU A 409 23.72 12.19 -20.14
C LEU A 409 24.32 13.60 -20.05
N ILE A 410 24.47 14.29 -21.20
CA ILE A 410 24.89 15.69 -21.23
C ILE A 410 23.85 16.60 -20.56
N THR A 411 22.57 16.31 -20.77
CA THR A 411 21.48 17.14 -20.24
C THR A 411 21.27 16.90 -18.74
N GLU A 412 21.33 15.66 -18.27
CA GLU A 412 21.31 15.30 -16.85
C GLU A 412 22.54 15.86 -16.12
N LEU A 413 23.72 15.76 -16.72
CA LEU A 413 24.94 16.33 -16.17
C LEU A 413 24.84 17.86 -16.10
N ASN A 414 24.34 18.52 -17.14
CA ASN A 414 24.07 19.96 -17.09
C ASN A 414 23.04 20.34 -16.03
N ALA A 415 21.98 19.54 -15.85
CA ALA A 415 20.98 19.77 -14.81
C ALA A 415 21.61 19.67 -13.42
N ASN A 416 22.41 18.63 -13.17
CA ASN A 416 23.14 18.45 -11.92
C ASN A 416 24.17 19.57 -11.67
N TYR A 417 24.86 20.04 -12.71
CA TYR A 417 25.77 21.19 -12.58
C TYR A 417 25.02 22.49 -12.26
N THR A 418 23.83 22.70 -12.84
CA THR A 418 23.01 23.86 -12.50
C THR A 418 22.46 23.79 -11.09
N GLU A 419 22.05 22.60 -10.63
CA GLU A 419 21.57 22.39 -9.27
C GLU A 419 22.69 22.60 -8.25
N LEU A 420 23.89 22.07 -8.53
CA LEU A 420 25.06 22.26 -7.68
C LEU A 420 25.50 23.74 -7.65
N ALA A 421 25.39 24.47 -8.77
CA ALA A 421 25.65 25.90 -8.81
C ALA A 421 24.68 26.69 -7.93
N LEU A 422 23.38 26.35 -7.96
CA LEU A 422 22.36 26.98 -7.10
C LEU A 422 22.61 26.68 -5.62
N LEU A 423 22.90 25.42 -5.29
CA LEU A 423 23.20 25.01 -3.91
C LEU A 423 24.44 25.73 -3.37
N LYS A 424 25.43 25.95 -4.25
CA LYS A 424 26.62 26.72 -3.92
C LYS A 424 26.32 28.20 -3.72
N GLU A 425 25.50 28.82 -4.57
CA GLU A 425 25.06 30.21 -4.37
C GLU A 425 24.30 30.38 -3.05
N GLU A 426 23.46 29.42 -2.68
CA GLU A 426 22.73 29.43 -1.42
C GLU A 426 23.67 29.26 -0.22
N TYR A 427 24.61 28.32 -0.30
CA TYR A 427 25.65 28.13 0.71
C TYR A 427 26.51 29.40 0.89
N ASP A 428 26.98 29.98 -0.22
CA ASP A 428 27.79 31.20 -0.22
C ASP A 428 26.97 32.37 0.34
N ALA A 429 25.65 32.43 0.09
CA ALA A 429 24.76 33.43 0.67
C ALA A 429 24.61 33.25 2.19
N TYR A 430 24.49 32.01 2.69
CA TYR A 430 24.45 31.71 4.12
C TYR A 430 25.78 32.00 4.82
N GLU A 431 26.91 31.65 4.20
CA GLU A 431 28.23 31.97 4.72
C GLU A 431 28.44 33.49 4.76
N ALA A 432 28.07 34.17 3.67
CA ALA A 432 28.09 35.62 3.60
C ALA A 432 27.12 36.29 4.58
N PHE A 433 26.04 35.62 5.01
CA PHE A 433 25.10 36.09 6.03
C PHE A 433 25.68 35.92 7.45
N ASN A 434 26.46 34.87 7.69
CA ASN A 434 27.08 34.57 8.98
C ASN A 434 28.40 35.30 9.22
N LEU A 435 28.87 36.11 8.26
CA LEU A 435 30.06 36.94 8.45
C LEU A 435 29.89 37.89 9.66
N PRO A 436 30.85 37.92 10.60
CA PRO A 436 30.74 38.67 11.86
C PRO A 436 30.59 40.18 11.65
N GLU A 437 31.17 40.74 10.58
CA GLU A 437 30.97 42.15 10.21
C GLU A 437 29.52 42.49 9.84
N LYS A 438 28.78 41.54 9.24
CA LYS A 438 27.35 41.73 8.89
C LYS A 438 26.42 41.47 10.07
N GLN A 439 26.78 40.54 10.96
CA GLN A 439 26.01 40.24 12.19
C GLN A 439 26.16 41.35 13.24
N ALA A 440 27.27 42.10 13.24
CA ALA A 440 27.52 43.20 14.16
C ALA A 440 26.72 44.49 13.87
N LEU A 441 26.15 44.61 12.66
CA LEU A 441 25.26 45.72 12.28
C LEU A 441 23.85 45.48 12.85
N CYS A 442 23.67 45.74 14.15
CA CYS A 442 22.35 45.76 14.80
C CYS A 442 21.40 46.73 14.06
N GLY A 443 20.34 46.19 13.44
CA GLY A 443 19.24 47.01 12.87
C GLY A 443 18.51 46.42 11.66
N ARG A 444 19.10 45.45 10.94
CA ARG A 444 18.57 45.00 9.63
C ARG A 444 17.21 44.28 9.66
N ARG A 445 16.89 43.54 10.74
CA ARG A 445 15.56 42.91 10.91
C ARG A 445 14.45 43.97 10.90
N SER A 446 14.72 45.17 11.41
CA SER A 446 13.77 46.30 11.37
C SER A 446 13.64 46.89 9.97
N ASP A 447 14.73 46.99 9.22
CA ASP A 447 14.70 47.55 7.86
C ASP A 447 14.11 46.59 6.83
N GLU A 448 14.32 45.28 6.98
CA GLU A 448 13.63 44.25 6.20
C GLU A 448 12.14 44.23 6.51
N ILE A 449 11.75 44.31 7.79
CA ILE A 449 10.34 44.46 8.17
C ILE A 449 9.74 45.74 7.58
N LYS A 450 10.46 46.86 7.57
CA LYS A 450 9.97 48.11 6.95
C LYS A 450 9.83 47.97 5.44
N LYS A 451 10.75 47.28 4.76
CA LYS A 451 10.68 47.04 3.30
C LYS A 451 9.53 46.11 2.94
N THR A 452 9.33 45.03 3.68
CA THR A 452 8.20 44.11 3.44
C THR A 452 6.88 44.80 3.74
N LEU A 453 6.81 45.59 4.80
CA LEU A 453 5.61 46.36 5.14
C LEU A 453 5.32 47.44 4.09
N ALA A 454 6.34 48.09 3.52
CA ALA A 454 6.18 49.02 2.41
C ALA A 454 5.65 48.32 1.14
N ALA A 455 6.16 47.14 0.79
CA ALA A 455 5.67 46.36 -0.34
C ALA A 455 4.21 45.93 -0.17
N ILE A 456 3.83 45.50 1.04
CA ILE A 456 2.44 45.15 1.36
C ILE A 456 1.51 46.37 1.20
N ILE A 457 1.96 47.57 1.61
CA ILE A 457 1.18 48.79 1.43
C ILE A 457 1.00 49.12 -0.07
N GLU A 458 2.04 48.99 -0.89
CA GLU A 458 1.94 49.19 -2.33
C GLU A 458 0.96 48.20 -3.00
N ASP A 459 0.97 46.93 -2.58
CA ASP A 459 0.04 45.92 -3.08
C ASP A 459 -1.42 46.23 -2.70
N VAL A 460 -1.64 46.70 -1.47
CA VAL A 460 -2.96 47.12 -1.00
C VAL A 460 -3.46 48.34 -1.78
N ASP A 461 -2.59 49.32 -2.04
CA ASP A 461 -2.94 50.50 -2.86
C ASP A 461 -3.28 50.11 -4.29
N HIS A 462 -2.52 49.18 -4.89
CA HIS A 462 -2.80 48.67 -6.23
C HIS A 462 -4.13 47.91 -6.28
N ALA A 463 -4.43 47.09 -5.27
CA ALA A 463 -5.71 46.40 -5.15
C ALA A 463 -6.89 47.39 -5.00
N GLN A 464 -6.73 48.43 -4.17
CA GLN A 464 -7.74 49.48 -4.02
C GLN A 464 -7.98 50.24 -5.32
N GLN A 465 -6.93 50.58 -6.07
CA GLN A 465 -7.07 51.21 -7.38
C GLN A 465 -7.82 50.32 -8.37
N ARG A 466 -7.54 49.01 -8.40
CA ARG A 466 -8.30 48.05 -9.23
C ARG A 466 -9.77 48.01 -8.85
N VAL A 467 -10.09 47.95 -7.55
CA VAL A 467 -11.48 47.99 -7.07
C VAL A 467 -12.16 49.28 -7.50
N HIS A 468 -11.49 50.43 -7.36
CA HIS A 468 -12.04 51.72 -7.78
C HIS A 468 -12.30 51.79 -9.30
N VAL A 469 -11.38 51.27 -10.12
CA VAL A 469 -11.57 51.21 -11.60
C VAL A 469 -12.76 50.32 -11.94
N THR A 470 -12.87 49.16 -11.29
CA THR A 470 -13.98 48.23 -11.51
C THR A 470 -15.32 48.87 -11.11
N HIS A 471 -15.36 49.54 -9.97
CA HIS A 471 -16.56 50.24 -9.50
C HIS A 471 -17.00 51.34 -10.48
N LYS A 472 -16.05 52.13 -11.00
CA LYS A 472 -16.33 53.15 -12.02
C LYS A 472 -16.87 52.55 -13.33
N LYS A 473 -16.37 51.38 -13.76
CA LYS A 473 -16.89 50.67 -14.94
C LYS A 473 -18.32 50.16 -14.71
N THR A 474 -18.61 49.60 -13.54
CA THR A 474 -19.96 49.15 -13.17
C THR A 474 -20.95 50.32 -13.14
N LEU A 475 -20.53 51.46 -12.60
CA LEU A 475 -21.36 52.67 -12.56
C LEU A 475 -21.66 53.22 -13.96
N LYS A 476 -20.67 53.20 -14.88
CA LYS A 476 -20.91 53.56 -16.29
C LYS A 476 -21.89 52.61 -16.97
N ARG A 477 -21.73 51.29 -16.79
CA ARG A 477 -22.65 50.29 -17.39
C ARG A 477 -24.08 50.42 -16.87
N THR A 478 -24.25 50.76 -15.60
CA THR A 478 -25.58 50.98 -15.03
C THR A 478 -26.22 52.23 -15.62
N GLN A 479 -25.47 53.33 -15.78
CA GLN A 479 -25.94 54.53 -16.49
C GLN A 479 -26.29 54.24 -17.97
N GLU A 480 -25.42 53.52 -18.70
CA GLU A 480 -25.69 53.11 -20.09
C GLU A 480 -26.96 52.26 -20.19
N ASN A 481 -27.20 51.35 -19.24
CA ASN A 481 -28.43 50.56 -19.20
C ASN A 481 -29.68 51.41 -18.92
N GLU A 482 -29.56 52.44 -18.08
CA GLU A 482 -30.65 53.39 -17.81
C GLU A 482 -30.97 54.24 -19.05
N GLU A 483 -29.95 54.78 -19.73
CA GLU A 483 -30.11 55.51 -20.99
C GLU A 483 -30.73 54.63 -22.08
N LEU A 484 -30.31 53.36 -22.18
CA LEU A 484 -30.92 52.39 -23.09
C LEU A 484 -32.38 52.09 -22.73
N ALA A 485 -32.71 52.02 -21.44
CA ALA A 485 -34.09 51.85 -20.99
C ALA A 485 -34.96 53.07 -21.33
N GLU A 486 -34.43 54.29 -21.19
CA GLU A 486 -35.14 55.52 -21.56
C GLU A 486 -35.31 55.66 -23.08
N THR A 487 -34.28 55.36 -23.87
CA THR A 487 -34.39 55.34 -25.33
C THR A 487 -35.39 54.30 -25.81
N GLN A 488 -35.44 53.11 -25.19
CA GLN A 488 -36.49 52.12 -25.47
C GLN A 488 -37.89 52.65 -25.12
N LYS A 489 -38.06 53.37 -24.00
CA LYS A 489 -39.34 53.99 -23.64
C LYS A 489 -39.75 55.05 -24.67
N ARG A 490 -38.82 55.90 -25.10
CA ARG A 490 -39.06 56.94 -26.12
C ARG A 490 -39.43 56.32 -27.47
N LEU A 491 -38.67 55.33 -27.94
CA LEU A 491 -38.97 54.63 -29.19
C LEU A 491 -40.33 53.94 -29.16
N LYS A 492 -40.73 53.38 -28.01
CA LYS A 492 -42.09 52.84 -27.83
C LYS A 492 -43.17 53.92 -27.94
N LEU A 493 -42.94 55.10 -27.35
CA LEU A 493 -43.86 56.23 -27.45
C LEU A 493 -43.96 56.75 -28.90
N GLU A 494 -42.84 56.93 -29.58
CA GLU A 494 -42.79 57.33 -30.99
C GLU A 494 -43.51 56.30 -31.90
N LEU A 495 -43.38 55.01 -31.62
CA LEU A 495 -44.09 53.94 -32.34
C LEU A 495 -45.61 54.04 -32.13
N THR A 496 -46.06 54.33 -30.90
CA THR A 496 -47.49 54.54 -30.60
C THR A 496 -48.03 55.83 -31.21
N GLU A 497 -47.23 56.89 -31.26
CA GLU A 497 -47.60 58.15 -31.91
C GLU A 497 -47.64 58.02 -33.43
N PHE A 498 -46.75 57.22 -34.04
CA PHE A 498 -46.77 56.93 -35.48
C PHE A 498 -48.10 56.28 -35.90
N ALA A 499 -48.65 55.39 -35.08
CA ALA A 499 -49.98 54.81 -35.29
C ALA A 499 -51.13 55.83 -35.24
N SER A 500 -50.89 57.01 -34.64
CA SER A 500 -51.89 58.07 -34.45
C SER A 500 -51.86 59.20 -35.49
N ARG A 501 -50.87 59.22 -36.40
CA ARG A 501 -50.70 60.25 -37.44
C ARG A 501 -51.86 60.28 -38.45
N HIS A 502 -52.20 61.48 -38.92
CA HIS A 502 -53.38 61.76 -39.78
C HIS A 502 -53.34 61.00 -41.13
N ASP A 503 -52.17 60.86 -41.76
CA ASP A 503 -51.95 60.14 -43.03
C ASP A 503 -52.24 58.63 -42.96
N VAL A 504 -52.18 58.04 -41.76
CA VAL A 504 -52.44 56.62 -41.52
C VAL A 504 -53.94 56.38 -41.23
N LYS A 505 -54.61 57.36 -40.60
CA LYS A 505 -56.04 57.27 -40.24
C LYS A 505 -57.00 57.45 -41.41
N GLU A 506 -56.67 58.27 -42.41
CA GLU A 506 -57.54 58.50 -43.58
C GLU A 506 -57.63 57.28 -44.52
N ASN A 507 -56.62 56.40 -44.50
CA ASN A 507 -56.55 55.26 -45.39
C ASN A 507 -56.84 53.96 -44.62
N ALA A 508 -58.09 53.51 -44.63
CA ALA A 508 -58.59 52.40 -43.79
C ALA A 508 -57.78 51.11 -43.90
N THR A 509 -57.21 50.82 -45.08
CA THR A 509 -56.35 49.65 -45.30
C THR A 509 -54.98 49.79 -44.63
N LYS A 510 -54.38 51.00 -44.61
CA LYS A 510 -53.12 51.28 -43.94
C LYS A 510 -53.27 51.31 -42.41
N ALA A 511 -54.36 51.88 -41.90
CA ALA A 511 -54.71 51.84 -40.48
C ALA A 511 -54.81 50.40 -39.96
N SER A 512 -55.58 49.55 -40.67
CA SER A 512 -55.73 48.13 -40.31
C SER A 512 -54.42 47.34 -40.39
N PHE A 513 -53.55 47.66 -41.36
CA PHE A 513 -52.25 47.01 -41.49
C PHE A 513 -51.30 47.35 -40.33
N VAL A 514 -51.20 48.63 -39.96
CA VAL A 514 -50.36 49.10 -38.85
C VAL A 514 -50.86 48.53 -37.51
N GLU A 515 -52.17 48.52 -37.29
CA GLU A 515 -52.77 47.93 -36.09
C GLU A 515 -52.48 46.43 -35.99
N LYS A 516 -52.63 45.68 -37.09
CA LYS A 516 -52.30 44.25 -37.13
C LYS A 516 -50.81 44.00 -36.89
N GLN A 517 -49.92 44.84 -37.41
CA GLN A 517 -48.48 44.70 -37.18
C GLN A 517 -48.08 45.00 -35.74
N LEU A 518 -48.65 46.05 -35.13
CA LEU A 518 -48.46 46.30 -33.70
C LEU A 518 -48.99 45.15 -32.86
N ARG A 519 -50.15 44.58 -33.24
CA ARG A 519 -50.70 43.41 -32.57
C ARG A 519 -49.78 42.19 -32.70
N ILE A 520 -49.25 41.91 -33.89
CA ILE A 520 -48.26 40.84 -34.11
C ILE A 520 -47.02 41.06 -33.24
N TRP A 521 -46.51 42.29 -33.17
CA TRP A 521 -45.35 42.61 -32.34
C TRP A 521 -45.62 42.41 -30.85
N THR A 522 -46.78 42.86 -30.33
CA THR A 522 -47.18 42.60 -28.95
C THR A 522 -47.29 41.10 -28.67
N LEU A 523 -47.93 40.35 -29.57
CA LEU A 523 -48.09 38.90 -29.43
C LEU A 523 -46.74 38.17 -29.48
N GLN A 524 -45.81 38.59 -30.35
CA GLN A 524 -44.46 38.03 -30.38
C GLN A 524 -43.69 38.30 -29.09
N ASN A 525 -43.85 39.48 -28.50
CA ASN A 525 -43.22 39.82 -27.23
C ASN A 525 -43.84 39.02 -26.07
N ASP A 526 -45.16 38.87 -26.05
CA ASP A 526 -45.88 38.05 -25.08
C ASP A 526 -45.47 36.58 -25.20
N ILE A 527 -45.35 36.04 -26.41
CA ILE A 527 -44.84 34.68 -26.66
C ILE A 527 -43.40 34.54 -26.15
N LYS A 528 -42.51 35.49 -26.43
CA LYS A 528 -41.13 35.45 -25.93
C LYS A 528 -41.08 35.46 -24.41
N ASN A 529 -41.88 36.30 -23.76
CA ASN A 529 -41.98 36.36 -22.30
C ASN A 529 -42.55 35.05 -21.72
N LEU A 530 -43.55 34.46 -22.38
CA LEU A 530 -44.13 33.18 -21.97
C LEU A 530 -43.11 32.02 -22.13
N VAL A 531 -42.34 32.01 -23.22
CA VAL A 531 -41.28 31.02 -23.46
C VAL A 531 -40.17 31.17 -22.42
N ALA A 532 -39.75 32.39 -22.10
CA ALA A 532 -38.76 32.65 -21.05
C ALA A 532 -39.29 32.19 -19.67
N SER A 533 -40.54 32.52 -19.34
CA SER A 533 -41.19 32.09 -18.10
C SER A 533 -41.33 30.56 -18.02
N LEU A 534 -41.71 29.91 -19.11
CA LEU A 534 -41.79 28.45 -19.18
C LEU A 534 -40.42 27.79 -19.04
N LYS A 535 -39.36 28.39 -19.61
CA LYS A 535 -38.00 27.89 -19.47
C LYS A 535 -37.54 27.99 -18.01
N VAL A 536 -37.75 29.14 -17.35
CA VAL A 536 -37.45 29.30 -15.92
C VAL A 536 -38.21 28.29 -15.07
N LYS A 537 -39.52 28.09 -15.32
CA LYS A 537 -40.31 27.09 -14.61
C LYS A 537 -39.87 25.65 -14.88
N ALA A 538 -39.40 25.35 -16.08
CA ALA A 538 -38.87 24.03 -16.43
C ALA A 538 -37.52 23.78 -15.73
N ASP A 539 -36.65 24.78 -15.71
CA ASP A 539 -35.36 24.72 -15.02
C ASP A 539 -35.56 24.59 -13.50
N GLU A 540 -36.49 25.33 -12.91
CA GLU A 540 -36.87 25.22 -11.50
C GLU A 540 -37.48 23.84 -11.18
N LYS A 541 -38.36 23.33 -12.04
CA LYS A 541 -38.93 21.98 -11.88
C LYS A 541 -37.85 20.89 -11.98
N ASN A 542 -36.89 21.04 -12.88
CA ASN A 542 -35.77 20.11 -13.02
C ASN A 542 -34.84 20.16 -11.80
N TYR A 543 -34.54 21.36 -11.31
CA TYR A 543 -33.79 21.56 -10.09
C TYR A 543 -34.49 20.92 -8.90
N MET A 544 -35.78 21.21 -8.71
CA MET A 544 -36.56 20.66 -7.59
C MET A 544 -36.72 19.15 -7.69
N LYS A 545 -36.86 18.58 -8.90
CA LYS A 545 -36.86 17.12 -9.09
C LYS A 545 -35.51 16.50 -8.72
N LYS A 546 -34.40 17.15 -9.08
CA LYS A 546 -33.06 16.70 -8.71
C LYS A 546 -32.87 16.77 -7.19
N GLU A 547 -33.34 17.83 -6.56
CA GLU A 547 -33.21 18.01 -5.12
C GLU A 547 -34.07 17.03 -4.31
N VAL A 548 -35.29 16.74 -4.79
CA VAL A 548 -36.10 15.65 -4.22
C VAL A 548 -35.39 14.30 -4.37
N GLY A 549 -34.75 14.03 -5.51
CA GLY A 549 -33.92 12.84 -5.72
C GLY A 549 -32.76 12.74 -4.71
N ASN A 550 -32.00 13.83 -4.57
CA ASN A 550 -30.91 13.93 -3.60
C ASN A 550 -31.40 13.68 -2.17
N CYS A 551 -32.54 14.26 -1.78
CA CYS A 551 -33.14 14.04 -0.46
C CYS A 551 -33.58 12.58 -0.26
N THR A 552 -34.18 11.94 -1.28
CA THR A 552 -34.56 10.52 -1.17
C THR A 552 -33.34 9.61 -1.05
N ASP A 553 -32.27 9.90 -1.78
CA ASP A 553 -31.02 9.14 -1.70
C ASP A 553 -30.34 9.34 -0.34
N ALA A 554 -30.33 10.57 0.18
CA ALA A 554 -29.82 10.89 1.51
C ALA A 554 -30.62 10.20 2.62
N MET A 555 -31.96 10.17 2.51
CA MET A 555 -32.81 9.44 3.45
C MET A 555 -32.49 7.94 3.43
N ARG A 556 -32.35 7.35 2.23
CA ARG A 556 -32.00 5.94 2.08
C ARG A 556 -30.62 5.61 2.68
N GLN A 557 -29.64 6.46 2.43
CA GLN A 557 -28.30 6.33 3.04
C GLN A 557 -28.37 6.43 4.56
N SER A 558 -29.12 7.40 5.08
CA SER A 558 -29.32 7.56 6.53
C SER A 558 -30.00 6.35 7.15
N GLU A 559 -31.02 5.76 6.51
CA GLU A 559 -31.67 4.54 6.99
C GLU A 559 -30.72 3.36 7.04
N THR A 560 -29.88 3.19 6.01
CA THR A 560 -28.85 2.13 6.01
C THR A 560 -27.82 2.33 7.12
N GLN A 561 -27.37 3.56 7.34
CA GLN A 561 -26.44 3.89 8.43
C GLN A 561 -27.06 3.64 9.80
N ILE A 562 -28.33 4.02 10.01
CA ILE A 562 -29.05 3.75 11.27
C ILE A 562 -29.15 2.24 11.51
N HIS A 563 -29.41 1.45 10.46
CA HIS A 563 -29.46 -0.01 10.57
C HIS A 563 -28.10 -0.60 10.94
N ASP A 564 -27.03 -0.15 10.30
CA ASP A 564 -25.67 -0.62 10.59
C ASP A 564 -25.23 -0.25 12.01
N ILE A 565 -25.49 0.98 12.46
CA ILE A 565 -25.21 1.42 13.83
C ILE A 565 -25.99 0.58 14.85
N LYS A 566 -27.26 0.25 14.59
CA LYS A 566 -28.04 -0.63 15.47
C LYS A 566 -27.42 -2.02 15.58
N ARG A 567 -26.99 -2.60 14.45
CA ARG A 567 -26.30 -3.90 14.44
C ARG A 567 -24.99 -3.83 15.23
N ASP A 568 -24.22 -2.77 15.07
CA ASP A 568 -22.95 -2.61 15.78
C ASP A 568 -23.17 -2.43 17.29
N ILE A 569 -24.24 -1.75 17.71
CA ILE A 569 -24.65 -1.66 19.12
C ILE A 569 -24.98 -3.05 19.68
N ASP A 570 -25.74 -3.86 18.94
CA ASP A 570 -26.11 -5.22 19.35
C ASP A 570 -24.85 -6.11 19.48
N ASP A 571 -23.92 -6.04 18.51
CA ASP A 571 -22.65 -6.77 18.54
C ASP A 571 -21.77 -6.36 19.74
N VAL A 572 -21.75 -5.07 20.10
CA VAL A 572 -21.02 -4.57 21.27
C VAL A 572 -21.66 -5.06 22.57
N HIS A 573 -22.99 -5.07 22.65
CA HIS A 573 -23.69 -5.63 23.81
C HIS A 573 -23.40 -7.13 24.00
N GLU A 574 -23.35 -7.90 22.92
CA GLU A 574 -22.98 -9.32 22.97
C GLU A 574 -21.53 -9.51 23.45
N LYS A 575 -20.59 -8.72 22.92
CA LYS A 575 -19.18 -8.75 23.37
C LYS A 575 -19.03 -8.39 24.85
N LEU A 576 -19.73 -7.35 25.31
CA LEU A 576 -19.71 -6.95 26.72
C LEU A 576 -20.26 -8.04 27.64
N ALA A 577 -21.31 -8.75 27.21
CA ALA A 577 -21.84 -9.89 27.97
C ALA A 577 -20.80 -11.02 28.08
N VAL A 578 -20.12 -11.35 26.98
CA VAL A 578 -19.06 -12.38 26.98
C VAL A 578 -17.88 -11.96 27.84
N THR A 579 -17.43 -10.71 27.77
CA THR A 579 -16.33 -10.20 28.60
C THR A 579 -16.70 -10.25 30.09
N ARG A 580 -17.94 -9.88 30.44
CA ARG A 580 -18.42 -9.94 31.82
C ARG A 580 -18.43 -11.38 32.35
N ASP A 581 -18.92 -12.33 31.56
CA ASP A 581 -18.89 -13.76 31.91
C ASP A 581 -17.45 -14.28 32.11
N GLN A 582 -16.51 -13.80 31.28
CA GLN A 582 -15.09 -14.15 31.41
C GLN A 582 -14.46 -13.56 32.68
N GLU A 583 -14.77 -12.30 33.00
CA GLU A 583 -14.31 -11.66 34.24
C GLU A 583 -14.86 -12.36 35.48
N GLU A 584 -16.14 -12.76 35.47
CA GLU A 584 -16.74 -13.51 36.58
C GLU A 584 -16.05 -14.87 36.78
N ARG A 585 -15.74 -15.59 35.68
CA ARG A 585 -14.98 -16.84 35.75
C ARG A 585 -13.54 -16.65 36.22
N ALA A 586 -12.88 -15.60 35.75
CA ALA A 586 -11.50 -15.27 36.14
C ALA A 586 -11.43 -14.88 37.63
N ASN A 587 -12.37 -14.08 38.11
CA ASN A 587 -12.48 -13.72 39.52
C ASN A 587 -12.75 -14.94 40.41
N ALA A 588 -13.64 -15.84 39.99
CA ALA A 588 -13.87 -17.09 40.72
C ALA A 588 -12.63 -18.00 40.75
N ALA A 589 -11.88 -18.08 39.64
CA ALA A 589 -10.63 -18.83 39.58
C ALA A 589 -9.54 -18.20 40.47
N PHE A 590 -9.41 -16.88 40.46
CA PHE A 590 -8.49 -16.14 41.31
C PHE A 590 -8.79 -16.32 42.79
N GLN A 591 -10.06 -16.26 43.20
CA GLN A 591 -10.48 -16.53 44.59
C GLN A 591 -10.09 -17.94 45.03
N ARG A 592 -10.32 -18.96 44.18
CA ARG A 592 -9.90 -20.35 44.48
C ARG A 592 -8.38 -20.47 44.64
N GLN A 593 -7.60 -19.84 43.76
CA GLN A 593 -6.14 -19.85 43.87
C GLN A 593 -5.65 -19.14 45.13
N ARG A 594 -6.28 -18.02 45.50
CA ARG A 594 -5.96 -17.29 46.72
C ARG A 594 -6.22 -18.14 47.96
N ASP A 595 -7.36 -18.82 48.01
CA ASP A 595 -7.74 -19.67 49.14
C ASP A 595 -6.82 -20.90 49.24
N ASP A 596 -6.43 -21.51 48.11
CA ASP A 596 -5.42 -22.56 48.06
C ASP A 596 -4.07 -22.08 48.63
N LEU A 597 -3.57 -20.92 48.18
CA LEU A 597 -2.33 -20.34 48.67
C LEU A 597 -2.38 -20.05 50.18
N LEU A 598 -3.50 -19.49 50.68
CA LEU A 598 -3.69 -19.26 52.10
C LEU A 598 -3.63 -20.58 52.90
N SER A 599 -4.24 -21.65 52.39
CA SER A 599 -4.17 -22.97 53.04
C SER A 599 -2.74 -23.53 53.08
N ARG A 600 -1.96 -23.34 52.01
CA ARG A 600 -0.56 -23.78 51.93
C ARG A 600 0.34 -22.98 52.87
N VAL A 601 0.11 -21.68 52.99
CA VAL A 601 0.83 -20.84 53.96
C VAL A 601 0.54 -21.29 55.38
N ALA A 602 -0.73 -21.52 55.73
CA ALA A 602 -1.12 -22.00 57.06
C ALA A 602 -0.46 -23.36 57.38
N ALA A 603 -0.46 -24.31 56.44
CA ALA A 603 0.21 -25.59 56.61
C ALA A 603 1.73 -25.44 56.81
N ALA A 604 2.38 -24.56 56.04
CA ALA A 604 3.80 -24.28 56.19
C ALA A 604 4.15 -23.60 57.53
N GLU A 605 3.26 -22.74 58.05
CA GLU A 605 3.40 -22.13 59.37
C GLU A 605 3.33 -23.19 60.50
N GLU A 606 2.41 -24.15 60.41
CA GLU A 606 2.32 -25.28 61.35
C GLU A 606 3.58 -26.16 61.30
N GLU A 607 4.06 -26.50 60.10
CA GLU A 607 5.30 -27.27 59.95
C GLU A 607 6.51 -26.54 60.54
N ASN A 608 6.61 -25.22 60.32
CA ASN A 608 7.68 -24.39 60.86
C ASN A 608 7.61 -24.28 62.39
N ALA A 609 6.40 -24.16 62.95
CA ALA A 609 6.19 -24.19 64.40
C ALA A 609 6.62 -25.53 65.00
N ALA A 610 6.25 -26.65 64.38
CA ALA A 610 6.66 -27.99 64.82
C ALA A 610 8.18 -28.19 64.70
N ALA A 611 8.81 -27.66 63.64
CA ALA A 611 10.26 -27.69 63.47
C ALA A 611 10.97 -26.88 64.56
N ARG A 612 10.48 -25.68 64.88
CA ARG A 612 11.01 -24.86 65.99
C ARG A 612 10.91 -25.57 67.33
N GLU A 613 9.81 -26.26 67.60
CA GLU A 613 9.65 -27.04 68.83
C GLU A 613 10.64 -28.22 68.90
N LYS A 614 10.84 -28.93 67.78
CA LYS A 614 11.87 -29.99 67.67
C LYS A 614 13.28 -29.44 67.88
N PHE A 615 13.60 -28.28 67.30
CA PHE A 615 14.89 -27.61 67.51
C PHE A 615 15.09 -27.18 68.96
N ALA A 616 14.06 -26.63 69.60
CA ALA A 616 14.12 -26.26 71.01
C ALA A 616 14.38 -27.47 71.92
N LYS A 617 13.71 -28.60 71.66
CA LYS A 617 13.93 -29.89 72.36
C LYS A 617 15.35 -30.44 72.12
N ALA A 618 15.86 -30.33 70.90
CA ALA A 618 17.23 -30.75 70.58
C ALA A 618 18.29 -29.87 71.30
N LEU A 619 18.05 -28.56 71.38
CA LEU A 619 18.91 -27.62 72.10
C LEU A 619 18.86 -27.83 73.62
N SER A 620 17.69 -28.13 74.20
CA SER A 620 17.59 -28.47 75.63
C SER A 620 18.32 -29.78 75.94
N PHE A 621 18.16 -30.80 75.10
CA PHE A 621 18.89 -32.07 75.22
C PHE A 621 20.41 -31.88 75.13
N LEU A 622 20.90 -31.06 74.21
CA LEU A 622 22.32 -30.71 74.10
C LEU A 622 22.84 -29.96 75.34
N LYS A 623 22.03 -29.08 75.91
CA LYS A 623 22.36 -28.36 77.15
C LYS A 623 22.46 -29.32 78.34
N GLU A 624 21.50 -30.23 78.49
CA GLU A 624 21.46 -31.23 79.57
C GLU A 624 22.58 -32.27 79.45
N THR A 625 22.94 -32.68 78.23
CA THR A 625 24.02 -33.65 77.99
C THR A 625 25.43 -33.06 78.03
N SER A 626 25.56 -31.73 78.06
CA SER A 626 26.87 -31.05 78.13
C SER A 626 27.67 -31.39 79.40
N HIS A 627 27.00 -31.83 80.47
CA HIS A 627 27.60 -32.19 81.75
C HIS A 627 28.03 -33.66 81.85
N LEU A 628 27.62 -34.52 80.90
CA LEU A 628 27.87 -35.98 80.93
C LEU A 628 29.21 -36.40 80.33
N LYS A 629 29.98 -35.49 79.72
CA LYS A 629 31.29 -35.80 79.10
C LYS A 629 32.48 -35.95 80.07
N LYS A 630 32.27 -35.83 81.39
CA LYS A 630 33.30 -36.08 82.41
C LYS A 630 32.92 -37.21 83.37
N ARG A 631 32.76 -38.45 82.89
CA ARG A 631 33.09 -39.68 83.67
C ARG A 631 32.81 -40.97 82.89
N LYS A 632 33.86 -41.82 82.83
CA LYS A 632 33.89 -43.26 82.50
C LYS A 632 33.63 -43.60 81.01
N GLY A 633 34.44 -44.37 80.29
CA GLY A 633 35.36 -45.44 80.68
C GLY A 633 34.86 -46.73 80.02
N ARG A 634 35.65 -47.25 79.04
CA ARG A 634 35.62 -48.61 78.43
C ARG A 634 34.26 -49.26 78.14
N GLY A 635 34.00 -49.55 76.86
CA GLY A 635 32.97 -50.52 76.49
C GLY A 635 32.69 -50.60 74.99
N VAL A 636 33.41 -51.51 74.32
CA VAL A 636 32.98 -52.37 73.19
C VAL A 636 32.08 -51.74 72.11
N THR A 637 32.66 -51.51 70.94
CA THR A 637 31.96 -51.46 69.64
C THR A 637 31.32 -52.81 69.31
N PRO A 638 30.00 -52.90 69.05
CA PRO A 638 29.43 -54.01 68.32
C PRO A 638 29.53 -53.73 66.81
N ILE A 639 30.00 -54.74 66.09
CA ILE A 639 29.99 -54.85 64.62
C ILE A 639 28.65 -55.46 64.19
N ALA A 640 28.23 -55.11 62.96
CA ALA A 640 27.15 -55.68 62.13
C ALA A 640 25.74 -55.10 62.39
N ARG A 641 24.94 -54.72 61.39
CA ARG A 641 24.79 -55.19 60.00
C ARG A 641 24.32 -54.05 59.10
#